data_AF-A0A094A1Y3-F1
#
_entry.id   AF-A0A094A1Y3-F1
#
_cell.length_a   1.000
_cell.length_b   1.000
_cell.length_c   1.000
_cell.angle_alpha   90.00
_cell.angle_beta   90.00
_cell.angle_gamma   90.00
#
_symmetry.space_group_name_H-M   'P 1'
#
loop_
_entity.id
_entity.type
_entity.pdbx_description
1 polymer ?
#
loop_
_entity_poly.entity_id
_entity_poly.type
_entity_poly.pdbx_seq_one_letter_code
_entity_poly.pdbx_strand_id
1 'polypeptide(L)'
;MLPLFKASLSLALASAVSATTSSIGIARDLSEPDDYSWIKKFAAVGDSFTAGIGSGDLYSENDNSYDCSRYSYTYPVIMNHFFGPSIDKFTYTACSGAISTGIFEQINDLDDDQDLVILTAGGNDLCLSKIIDKCIAGAAPSDDACDAAIEHAQDALGSGGYFKQNIKDLLTAIDSKMAKNGVVVQALYAQYFNDKTDACTKENWQIVELSTGHVPLSKERRSQFNQLVLDTNKAIKEVVEEVAADAKTMTLVTADWDVWAPLTGGQFCEPDASPDPDDESNEDVMFFKLFTGNTPPLESRSLNTMQYDNETSVAEPYLSEMSKRDPVDPGCGTSSLSLPDWIGKIFHPNRLGHEVIAAYALEAIADARASILGKDPECPIVDKTTCYSSQGSKAYASAESLNNQIDDFCSYVKDNAPDNEVGWSRSKKYYEGTLDEYTMVVSLSDNAAEFDEKACQKAIGTIINGCDVPSGGDNPMNWKGGGKRVAGEYTYAVNIYRTNRPWPPPDEPTQSCEGWYKFLFQSYDIYGAGWATYDYGQKTLMKQVNPCCGSGSLTGWTFDYYDEPDDDGYEWHAFFHTAIGTRRRCFDNNNVHLLSRPPNVPRVPKVAYHLIHVHQRTPPPKLIEDITIMAAQQSDNVAHALSGAGGGLLSMALTYPLITLSTRAQVESTRKRTTFLESTRALLARDGPSGLYAGLDSALVGITLTNFVYYYYYEWSRAAFLKARATPRLSTLESMLAGALAGSATVMLTNPIWVINTRMTTRKRANSVSALPGTPEAKAPSTVGTLLALLKEEGPLALFSGVLPALVLVINPILQYTLFEQLRNVVERRRKVTPFIAFLLGALGKLVATSVTYPYITLKSRMHVAGRGGDKEGMGQAMSRIIREEGWAGLYRGIGPKVTQSVLTAAFLFAFKDALYAQTVLIRQKASLKALAK
;
A
#
# COMPACT_ATOMS: atom_id res chain seq x y z
N MET A 1 -1.30 14.22 -12.02
CA MET A 1 -1.96 13.67 -13.24
C MET A 1 -1.57 12.20 -13.53
N LEU A 2 -0.70 11.54 -12.74
CA LEU A 2 -0.48 10.07 -12.80
C LEU A 2 -1.69 9.17 -12.56
N PRO A 3 -2.63 9.49 -11.64
CA PRO A 3 -3.60 8.49 -11.22
C PRO A 3 -4.77 8.32 -12.20
N LEU A 4 -4.85 9.16 -13.25
CA LEU A 4 -5.88 9.05 -14.29
C LEU A 4 -5.47 8.10 -15.42
N PHE A 5 -4.18 7.98 -15.74
CA PHE A 5 -3.70 7.01 -16.73
C PHE A 5 -3.41 5.64 -16.10
N LYS A 6 -3.02 5.58 -14.81
CA LYS A 6 -3.03 4.30 -14.05
C LYS A 6 -4.44 3.68 -13.98
N ALA A 7 -5.48 4.50 -13.94
CA ALA A 7 -6.87 4.03 -13.94
C ALA A 7 -7.34 3.61 -15.34
N SER A 8 -7.05 4.38 -16.41
CA SER A 8 -7.46 3.99 -17.78
C SER A 8 -6.76 2.73 -18.27
N LEU A 9 -5.49 2.54 -17.89
CA LEU A 9 -4.79 1.31 -18.23
C LEU A 9 -5.19 0.13 -17.34
N SER A 10 -5.42 0.36 -16.04
CA SER A 10 -6.01 -0.67 -15.17
C SER A 10 -7.45 -0.99 -15.54
N LEU A 11 -8.19 -0.09 -16.20
CA LEU A 11 -9.54 -0.36 -16.72
C LEU A 11 -9.48 -1.05 -18.08
N ALA A 12 -8.48 -0.81 -18.93
CA ALA A 12 -8.25 -1.59 -20.13
C ALA A 12 -7.79 -3.02 -19.78
N LEU A 13 -6.90 -3.17 -18.79
CA LEU A 13 -6.48 -4.48 -18.29
C LEU A 13 -7.56 -5.17 -17.42
N ALA A 14 -8.33 -4.43 -16.62
CA ALA A 14 -9.43 -5.02 -15.83
C ALA A 14 -10.69 -5.29 -16.66
N SER A 15 -10.94 -4.55 -17.74
CA SER A 15 -12.02 -4.89 -18.69
C SER A 15 -11.69 -6.16 -19.47
N ALA A 16 -10.41 -6.41 -19.76
CA ALA A 16 -9.96 -7.69 -20.30
C ALA A 16 -10.02 -8.84 -19.27
N VAL A 17 -9.80 -8.58 -17.98
CA VAL A 17 -9.95 -9.59 -16.91
C VAL A 17 -11.42 -9.86 -16.56
N SER A 18 -12.32 -8.86 -16.68
CA SER A 18 -13.76 -9.02 -16.45
C SER A 18 -14.46 -9.79 -17.58
N ALA A 19 -13.79 -10.02 -18.72
CA ALA A 19 -14.28 -10.88 -19.81
C ALA A 19 -14.13 -12.40 -19.52
N THR A 20 -13.79 -12.82 -18.29
CA THR A 20 -13.65 -14.25 -17.94
C THR A 20 -14.59 -14.74 -16.84
N THR A 21 -15.78 -14.16 -16.73
CA THR A 21 -16.96 -14.91 -16.24
C THR A 21 -18.09 -14.82 -17.25
N SER A 22 -17.94 -15.57 -18.34
CA SER A 22 -19.03 -15.86 -19.28
C SER A 22 -18.85 -17.26 -19.85
N SER A 23 -19.19 -18.26 -19.04
CA SER A 23 -19.65 -19.57 -19.51
C SER A 23 -21.14 -19.52 -19.92
N ILE A 24 -21.67 -18.32 -20.16
CA ILE A 24 -22.86 -18.08 -21.00
C ILE A 24 -22.32 -17.48 -22.29
N GLY A 25 -22.51 -18.17 -23.42
CA GLY A 25 -21.89 -17.85 -24.70
C GLY A 25 -22.09 -16.43 -25.20
N ILE A 26 -21.19 -15.52 -24.79
CA ILE A 26 -20.90 -14.30 -25.53
C ILE A 26 -19.92 -14.71 -26.64
N ALA A 27 -20.35 -14.54 -27.89
CA ALA A 27 -19.49 -14.76 -29.04
C ALA A 27 -18.29 -13.81 -28.95
N ARG A 28 -17.06 -14.35 -28.98
CA ARG A 28 -15.86 -13.54 -29.19
C ARG A 28 -15.93 -12.94 -30.58
N ASP A 29 -15.83 -11.62 -30.66
CA ASP A 29 -15.93 -10.91 -31.92
C ASP A 29 -14.56 -10.36 -32.33
N LEU A 30 -13.91 -11.04 -33.27
CA LEU A 30 -12.65 -10.62 -33.89
C LEU A 30 -12.78 -9.29 -34.66
N SER A 31 -14.00 -8.75 -34.77
CA SER A 31 -14.27 -7.41 -35.29
C SER A 31 -13.99 -6.31 -34.28
N GLU A 32 -13.80 -6.58 -32.98
CA GLU A 32 -13.48 -5.54 -31.99
C GLU A 32 -11.97 -5.25 -31.89
N PRO A 33 -11.54 -3.96 -31.89
CA PRO A 33 -10.12 -3.60 -31.85
C PRO A 33 -9.37 -3.97 -30.56
N ASP A 34 -10.08 -4.06 -29.44
CA ASP A 34 -9.55 -4.37 -28.10
C ASP A 34 -9.60 -5.87 -27.76
N ASP A 35 -10.07 -6.72 -28.68
CA ASP A 35 -9.91 -8.18 -28.58
C ASP A 35 -8.52 -8.60 -29.10
N TYR A 36 -7.62 -8.97 -28.18
CA TYR A 36 -6.25 -9.40 -28.48
C TYR A 36 -6.12 -10.89 -28.85
N SER A 37 -7.22 -11.65 -28.93
CA SER A 37 -7.19 -13.10 -29.11
C SER A 37 -6.69 -13.57 -30.49
N TRP A 38 -6.57 -12.64 -31.45
CA TRP A 38 -5.98 -12.86 -32.77
C TRP A 38 -4.46 -13.04 -32.71
N ILE A 39 -3.78 -12.57 -31.66
CA ILE A 39 -2.34 -12.73 -31.48
C ILE A 39 -2.08 -14.18 -31.04
N LYS A 40 -1.42 -14.98 -31.88
CA LYS A 40 -1.00 -16.37 -31.59
C LYS A 40 0.51 -16.49 -31.48
N LYS A 41 1.24 -15.84 -32.39
CA LYS A 41 2.71 -15.76 -32.38
C LYS A 41 3.14 -14.35 -32.01
N PHE A 42 3.86 -14.25 -30.90
CA PHE A 42 4.32 -12.99 -30.35
C PHE A 42 5.84 -13.03 -30.17
N ALA A 43 6.56 -12.07 -30.73
CA ALA A 43 8.00 -11.95 -30.57
C ALA A 43 8.43 -10.60 -29.98
N ALA A 44 9.50 -10.64 -29.18
CA ALA A 44 10.14 -9.47 -28.58
C ALA A 44 11.64 -9.49 -28.89
N VAL A 45 12.06 -8.54 -29.74
CA VAL A 45 13.44 -8.30 -30.18
C VAL A 45 13.85 -6.90 -29.78
N GLY A 46 15.14 -6.61 -29.69
CA GLY A 46 15.61 -5.26 -29.46
C GLY A 46 16.75 -5.16 -28.46
N ASP A 47 16.90 -3.94 -27.94
CA ASP A 47 17.97 -3.57 -27.02
C ASP A 47 17.59 -3.80 -25.54
N SER A 48 18.35 -3.14 -24.67
CA SER A 48 18.24 -3.20 -23.22
C SER A 48 16.87 -2.79 -22.65
N PHE A 49 16.10 -1.91 -23.31
CA PHE A 49 14.74 -1.57 -22.86
C PHE A 49 13.77 -2.72 -23.11
N THR A 50 13.98 -3.51 -24.17
CA THR A 50 13.20 -4.74 -24.41
C THR A 50 13.67 -5.89 -23.52
N ALA A 51 14.99 -6.01 -23.26
CA ALA A 51 15.56 -7.01 -22.34
C ALA A 51 15.24 -6.73 -20.86
N GLY A 52 15.03 -5.46 -20.50
CA GLY A 52 14.57 -4.97 -19.19
C GLY A 52 15.56 -5.21 -18.04
N ILE A 53 16.84 -4.95 -18.30
CA ILE A 53 17.94 -5.12 -17.35
C ILE A 53 17.61 -4.56 -15.95
N GLY A 54 17.60 -5.44 -14.95
CA GLY A 54 17.34 -5.11 -13.54
C GLY A 54 15.87 -5.10 -13.13
N SER A 55 14.92 -5.19 -14.07
CA SER A 55 13.48 -5.15 -13.77
C SER A 55 12.91 -6.54 -13.49
N GLY A 56 12.92 -6.94 -12.22
CA GLY A 56 12.45 -8.26 -11.78
C GLY A 56 13.59 -9.20 -11.43
N ASP A 57 13.34 -10.51 -11.56
CA ASP A 57 14.35 -11.56 -11.42
C ASP A 57 14.92 -11.90 -12.80
N LEU A 58 16.03 -12.64 -12.86
CA LEU A 58 16.55 -13.14 -14.15
C LEU A 58 15.52 -14.08 -14.81
N TYR A 59 15.30 -13.91 -16.11
CA TYR A 59 14.31 -14.67 -16.86
C TYR A 59 14.76 -16.14 -17.03
N SER A 60 14.19 -17.05 -16.25
CA SER A 60 14.74 -18.40 -16.02
C SER A 60 14.47 -19.44 -17.12
N GLU A 61 14.02 -19.05 -18.31
CA GLU A 61 13.57 -20.03 -19.33
C GLU A 61 14.68 -20.50 -20.31
N ASN A 62 15.89 -19.92 -20.32
CA ASN A 62 17.01 -20.33 -21.19
C ASN A 62 18.40 -20.03 -20.61
N ASP A 63 19.42 -20.82 -20.99
CA ASP A 63 20.84 -20.61 -20.63
C ASP A 63 21.37 -19.23 -21.10
N ASN A 64 20.87 -18.72 -22.25
CA ASN A 64 21.28 -17.43 -22.82
C ASN A 64 20.57 -16.21 -22.19
N SER A 65 19.64 -16.40 -21.24
CA SER A 65 18.96 -15.28 -20.56
C SER A 65 19.91 -14.50 -19.65
N TYR A 66 20.90 -15.19 -19.09
CA TYR A 66 21.95 -14.57 -18.27
C TYR A 66 22.88 -13.69 -19.13
N ASP A 67 23.31 -14.20 -20.28
CA ASP A 67 24.26 -13.49 -21.17
C ASP A 67 23.64 -12.23 -21.80
N CYS A 68 22.34 -12.25 -22.07
CA CYS A 68 21.61 -11.12 -22.65
C CYS A 68 20.95 -10.18 -21.63
N SER A 69 21.18 -10.40 -20.32
CA SER A 69 20.57 -9.65 -19.22
C SER A 69 19.05 -9.51 -19.36
N ARG A 70 18.34 -10.62 -19.63
CA ARG A 70 16.87 -10.67 -19.73
C ARG A 70 16.23 -10.88 -18.36
N TYR A 71 15.25 -10.05 -18.02
CA TYR A 71 14.57 -10.10 -16.72
C TYR A 71 13.09 -10.47 -16.84
N SER A 72 12.47 -10.79 -15.70
CA SER A 72 11.12 -11.35 -15.60
C SER A 72 10.00 -10.32 -15.48
N TYR A 73 10.30 -9.05 -15.25
CA TYR A 73 9.31 -7.97 -15.11
C TYR A 73 9.53 -6.91 -16.18
N THR A 74 9.35 -7.32 -17.44
CA THR A 74 9.61 -6.49 -18.61
C THR A 74 8.33 -6.31 -19.40
N TYR A 75 8.21 -5.22 -20.17
CA TYR A 75 6.98 -4.93 -20.92
C TYR A 75 6.57 -6.07 -21.88
N PRO A 76 7.50 -6.82 -22.53
CA PRO A 76 7.13 -8.03 -23.28
C PRO A 76 6.54 -9.14 -22.42
N VAL A 77 7.11 -9.40 -21.24
CA VAL A 77 6.64 -10.46 -20.34
C VAL A 77 5.30 -10.08 -19.71
N ILE A 78 5.11 -8.80 -19.36
CA ILE A 78 3.82 -8.25 -18.89
C ILE A 78 2.75 -8.46 -19.96
N MET A 79 3.04 -8.11 -21.22
CA MET A 79 2.10 -8.30 -22.33
C MET A 79 1.81 -9.78 -22.61
N ASN A 80 2.83 -10.65 -22.57
CA ASN A 80 2.63 -12.10 -22.74
C ASN A 80 1.69 -12.66 -21.65
N HIS A 81 1.86 -12.21 -20.40
CA HIS A 81 0.96 -12.57 -19.31
C HIS A 81 -0.47 -12.02 -19.52
N PHE A 82 -0.57 -10.80 -20.03
CA PHE A 82 -1.86 -10.15 -20.33
C PHE A 82 -2.64 -10.89 -21.42
N PHE A 83 -1.99 -11.26 -22.52
CA PHE A 83 -2.63 -12.07 -23.57
C PHE A 83 -2.98 -13.47 -23.07
N GLY A 84 -2.14 -14.04 -22.21
CA GLY A 84 -2.43 -15.28 -21.50
C GLY A 84 -2.50 -16.48 -22.47
N PRO A 85 -3.46 -17.42 -22.28
CA PRO A 85 -3.52 -18.66 -23.07
C PRO A 85 -3.84 -18.48 -24.55
N SER A 86 -4.07 -17.26 -25.04
CA SER A 86 -4.29 -17.02 -26.47
C SER A 86 -3.02 -17.19 -27.30
N ILE A 87 -1.84 -17.01 -26.67
CA ILE A 87 -0.52 -17.10 -27.30
C ILE A 87 -0.10 -18.57 -27.43
N ASP A 88 0.14 -19.00 -28.66
CA ASP A 88 0.65 -20.33 -28.97
C ASP A 88 2.18 -20.38 -28.88
N LYS A 89 2.87 -19.30 -29.27
CA LYS A 89 4.33 -19.18 -29.18
C LYS A 89 4.76 -17.76 -28.83
N PHE A 90 5.53 -17.64 -27.76
CA PHE A 90 6.24 -16.42 -27.37
C PHE A 90 7.74 -16.58 -27.61
N THR A 91 8.34 -15.67 -28.37
CA THR A 91 9.79 -15.67 -28.69
C THR A 91 10.45 -14.42 -28.11
N TYR A 92 11.38 -14.59 -27.17
CA TYR A 92 12.04 -13.47 -26.49
C TYR A 92 13.55 -13.50 -26.71
N THR A 93 14.05 -12.72 -27.67
CA THR A 93 15.45 -12.71 -28.11
C THR A 93 16.17 -11.39 -27.90
N ALA A 94 15.46 -10.34 -27.43
CA ALA A 94 16.06 -9.05 -27.05
C ALA A 94 17.31 -9.20 -26.17
N CYS A 95 18.32 -8.35 -26.36
CA CYS A 95 19.60 -8.48 -25.68
C CYS A 95 20.11 -7.11 -25.24
N SER A 96 20.51 -6.99 -23.96
CA SER A 96 21.07 -5.74 -23.45
C SER A 96 22.39 -5.42 -24.14
N GLY A 97 22.56 -4.15 -24.54
CA GLY A 97 23.72 -3.70 -25.30
C GLY A 97 23.66 -3.97 -26.81
N ALA A 98 22.59 -4.60 -27.32
CA ALA A 98 22.43 -4.79 -28.76
C ALA A 98 22.33 -3.45 -29.50
N ILE A 99 23.22 -3.26 -30.47
CA ILE A 99 23.16 -2.23 -31.52
C ILE A 99 22.34 -2.77 -32.70
N SER A 100 22.05 -1.93 -33.70
CA SER A 100 21.21 -2.33 -34.84
C SER A 100 21.66 -3.62 -35.54
N THR A 101 22.97 -3.87 -35.70
CA THR A 101 23.44 -5.14 -36.31
C THR A 101 23.04 -6.37 -35.48
N GLY A 102 23.17 -6.31 -34.16
CA GLY A 102 22.76 -7.40 -33.27
C GLY A 102 21.23 -7.57 -33.22
N ILE A 103 20.46 -6.48 -33.32
CA ILE A 103 18.99 -6.57 -33.40
C ILE A 103 18.57 -7.19 -34.76
N PHE A 104 19.29 -6.90 -35.83
CA PHE A 104 19.05 -7.49 -37.15
C PHE A 104 19.23 -9.00 -37.15
N GLU A 105 20.24 -9.52 -36.45
CA GLU A 105 20.41 -10.96 -36.23
C GLU A 105 19.24 -11.56 -35.44
N GLN A 106 18.81 -10.91 -34.35
CA GLN A 106 17.63 -11.34 -33.59
C GLN A 106 16.37 -11.44 -34.46
N ILE A 107 16.19 -10.52 -35.41
CA ILE A 107 15.06 -10.51 -36.36
C ILE A 107 15.19 -11.65 -37.38
N ASN A 108 16.38 -11.89 -37.93
CA ASN A 108 16.60 -12.95 -38.91
C ASN A 108 16.32 -14.34 -38.33
N ASP A 109 16.59 -14.53 -37.03
CA ASP A 109 16.35 -15.76 -36.29
C ASP A 109 14.88 -15.96 -35.89
N LEU A 110 14.00 -14.98 -36.11
CA LEU A 110 12.57 -15.16 -35.87
C LEU A 110 11.96 -16.14 -36.88
N ASP A 111 11.01 -16.95 -36.41
CA ASP A 111 10.15 -17.70 -37.34
C ASP A 111 9.31 -16.75 -38.18
N ASP A 112 8.87 -17.22 -39.34
CA ASP A 112 7.92 -16.51 -40.18
C ASP A 112 6.49 -16.54 -39.58
N ASP A 113 5.61 -15.72 -40.17
CA ASP A 113 4.20 -15.53 -39.80
C ASP A 113 4.00 -15.00 -38.36
N GLN A 114 4.79 -14.02 -37.90
CA GLN A 114 4.56 -13.38 -36.60
C GLN A 114 3.28 -12.53 -36.62
N ASP A 115 2.41 -12.66 -35.60
CA ASP A 115 1.21 -11.83 -35.48
C ASP A 115 1.54 -10.48 -34.80
N LEU A 116 2.42 -10.51 -33.81
CA LEU A 116 2.88 -9.34 -33.08
C LEU A 116 4.40 -9.38 -32.90
N VAL A 117 5.08 -8.29 -33.28
CA VAL A 117 6.49 -8.04 -32.91
C VAL A 117 6.57 -6.74 -32.14
N ILE A 118 7.24 -6.74 -30.99
CA ILE A 118 7.53 -5.51 -30.24
C ILE A 118 9.03 -5.33 -30.10
N LEU A 119 9.49 -4.09 -30.14
CA LEU A 119 10.91 -3.77 -30.02
C LEU A 119 11.21 -2.37 -29.50
N THR A 120 12.42 -2.24 -28.97
CA THR A 120 13.18 -0.99 -28.81
C THR A 120 14.48 -1.11 -29.59
N ALA A 121 14.84 -0.08 -30.33
CA ALA A 121 16.03 -0.05 -31.17
C ALA A 121 16.51 1.39 -31.38
N GLY A 122 17.82 1.58 -31.50
CA GLY A 122 18.45 2.88 -31.75
C GLY A 122 19.23 3.46 -30.59
N GLY A 123 18.85 3.18 -29.33
CA GLY A 123 19.50 3.77 -28.16
C GLY A 123 21.01 3.50 -28.08
N ASN A 124 21.43 2.27 -28.42
CA ASN A 124 22.84 1.91 -28.44
C ASN A 124 23.58 2.38 -29.71
N ASP A 125 22.87 2.67 -30.80
CA ASP A 125 23.46 3.18 -32.03
C ASP A 125 23.98 4.62 -31.88
N LEU A 126 23.48 5.36 -30.89
CA LEU A 126 23.98 6.69 -30.52
C LEU A 126 25.16 6.66 -29.54
N CYS A 127 25.73 5.47 -29.29
CA CYS A 127 26.78 5.25 -28.30
C CYS A 127 26.43 5.81 -26.91
N LEU A 128 25.19 5.62 -26.44
CA LEU A 128 24.70 6.11 -25.14
C LEU A 128 25.61 5.71 -23.97
N SER A 129 26.24 4.53 -24.03
CA SER A 129 27.23 4.07 -23.05
C SER A 129 28.46 4.98 -22.95
N LYS A 130 28.93 5.57 -24.07
CA LYS A 130 30.00 6.58 -24.08
C LYS A 130 29.52 7.89 -23.46
N ILE A 131 28.28 8.30 -23.70
CA ILE A 131 27.70 9.50 -23.07
C ILE A 131 27.65 9.30 -21.55
N ILE A 132 27.18 8.15 -21.07
CA ILE A 132 27.15 7.82 -19.64
C ILE A 132 28.57 7.83 -19.05
N ASP A 133 29.54 7.20 -19.70
CA ASP A 133 30.94 7.16 -19.24
C ASP A 133 31.58 8.56 -19.23
N LYS A 134 31.47 9.33 -20.32
CA LYS A 134 32.15 10.62 -20.48
C LYS A 134 31.47 11.79 -19.80
N CYS A 135 30.17 11.71 -19.56
CA CYS A 135 29.41 12.82 -19.02
C CYS A 135 28.87 12.61 -17.60
N ILE A 136 28.68 11.36 -17.14
CA ILE A 136 27.90 11.09 -15.91
C ILE A 136 28.70 10.28 -14.89
N ALA A 137 29.11 9.06 -15.24
CA ALA A 137 29.51 8.04 -14.27
C ALA A 137 30.97 7.55 -14.35
N GLY A 138 31.75 7.98 -15.36
CA GLY A 138 33.12 7.52 -15.58
C GLY A 138 34.18 8.10 -14.62
N ALA A 139 35.39 7.56 -14.68
CA ALA A 139 36.49 7.83 -13.74
C ALA A 139 37.20 9.19 -13.92
N ALA A 140 37.03 9.85 -15.07
CA ALA A 140 37.62 11.16 -15.39
C ALA A 140 36.82 11.91 -16.48
N PRO A 141 35.56 12.31 -16.22
CA PRO A 141 34.78 13.07 -17.18
C PRO A 141 35.37 14.48 -17.36
N SER A 142 35.34 14.99 -18.59
CA SER A 142 35.67 16.39 -18.93
C SER A 142 34.59 16.97 -19.84
N ASP A 143 34.36 18.28 -19.76
CA ASP A 143 33.36 18.94 -20.61
C ASP A 143 33.64 18.68 -22.10
N ASP A 144 34.89 18.80 -22.55
CA ASP A 144 35.28 18.52 -23.94
C ASP A 144 34.98 17.08 -24.40
N ALA A 145 35.22 16.08 -23.54
CA ALA A 145 34.97 14.69 -23.87
C ALA A 145 33.48 14.34 -23.85
N CYS A 146 32.71 15.00 -22.98
CA CYS A 146 31.27 14.89 -22.94
C CYS A 146 30.62 15.55 -24.17
N ASP A 147 31.04 16.77 -24.52
CA ASP A 147 30.55 17.50 -25.68
C ASP A 147 30.81 16.73 -26.98
N ALA A 148 32.01 16.16 -27.14
CA ALA A 148 32.33 15.31 -28.29
C ALA A 148 31.46 14.04 -28.37
N ALA A 149 31.09 13.46 -27.23
CA ALA A 149 30.20 12.29 -27.20
C ALA A 149 28.76 12.65 -27.60
N ILE A 150 28.28 13.82 -27.17
CA ILE A 150 26.96 14.35 -27.56
C ILE A 150 26.94 14.73 -29.04
N GLU A 151 27.97 15.42 -29.54
CA GLU A 151 28.10 15.82 -30.94
C GLU A 151 28.10 14.59 -31.86
N HIS A 152 28.81 13.52 -31.49
CA HIS A 152 28.78 12.27 -32.23
C HIS A 152 27.37 11.65 -32.35
N ALA A 153 26.58 11.69 -31.28
CA ALA A 153 25.20 11.22 -31.29
C ALA A 153 24.30 12.12 -32.16
N GLN A 154 24.51 13.44 -32.13
CA GLN A 154 23.78 14.39 -32.97
C GLN A 154 24.10 14.20 -34.45
N ASP A 155 25.37 13.96 -34.80
CA ASP A 155 25.80 13.65 -36.17
C ASP A 155 25.16 12.36 -36.70
N ALA A 156 25.04 11.34 -35.86
CA ALA A 156 24.37 10.09 -36.21
C ALA A 156 22.87 10.28 -36.52
N LEU A 157 22.22 11.24 -35.85
CA LEU A 157 20.80 11.61 -36.07
C LEU A 157 20.58 12.57 -37.25
N GLY A 158 21.61 13.28 -37.70
CA GLY A 158 21.54 14.27 -38.76
C GLY A 158 21.12 13.70 -40.12
N SER A 159 20.79 14.57 -41.08
CA SER A 159 20.24 14.17 -42.40
C SER A 159 21.15 13.28 -43.27
N GLY A 160 22.41 13.10 -42.90
CA GLY A 160 23.36 12.17 -43.54
C GLY A 160 23.91 11.10 -42.58
N GLY A 161 23.34 10.99 -41.38
CA GLY A 161 23.74 10.02 -40.37
C GLY A 161 23.16 8.63 -40.63
N TYR A 162 23.76 7.61 -40.01
CA TYR A 162 23.39 6.21 -40.21
C TYR A 162 22.15 5.78 -39.41
N PHE A 163 21.75 6.52 -38.38
CA PHE A 163 20.71 6.11 -37.43
C PHE A 163 19.38 5.78 -38.13
N LYS A 164 18.86 6.70 -38.94
CA LYS A 164 17.57 6.53 -39.62
C LYS A 164 17.59 5.33 -40.57
N GLN A 165 18.69 5.15 -41.28
CA GLN A 165 18.85 4.04 -42.21
C GLN A 165 18.90 2.70 -41.46
N ASN A 166 19.63 2.62 -40.35
CA ASN A 166 19.68 1.41 -39.52
C ASN A 166 18.28 1.02 -39.00
N ILE A 167 17.51 1.96 -38.45
CA ILE A 167 16.14 1.68 -38.00
C ILE A 167 15.26 1.25 -39.17
N LYS A 168 15.41 1.89 -40.33
CA LYS A 168 14.69 1.52 -41.56
C LYS A 168 14.99 0.09 -41.99
N ASP A 169 16.25 -0.33 -41.96
CA ASP A 169 16.68 -1.67 -42.34
C ASP A 169 16.13 -2.74 -41.37
N LEU A 170 16.10 -2.45 -40.06
CA LEU A 170 15.47 -3.33 -39.06
C LEU A 170 13.97 -3.52 -39.32
N LEU A 171 13.22 -2.42 -39.47
CA LEU A 171 11.78 -2.46 -39.68
C LEU A 171 11.42 -3.13 -41.02
N THR A 172 12.25 -2.92 -42.05
CA THR A 172 12.11 -3.60 -43.35
C THR A 172 12.36 -5.10 -43.23
N ALA A 173 13.34 -5.52 -42.43
CA ALA A 173 13.59 -6.94 -42.17
C ALA A 173 12.43 -7.59 -41.42
N ILE A 174 11.82 -6.88 -40.46
CA ILE A 174 10.65 -7.38 -39.71
C ILE A 174 9.46 -7.61 -40.65
N ASP A 175 9.17 -6.74 -41.62
CA ASP A 175 8.04 -6.95 -42.57
C ASP A 175 8.14 -8.30 -43.30
N SER A 176 9.34 -8.85 -43.49
CA SER A 176 9.50 -10.18 -44.11
C SER A 176 9.13 -11.35 -43.19
N LYS A 177 9.03 -11.12 -41.89
CA LYS A 177 8.71 -12.11 -40.83
C LYS A 177 7.25 -12.06 -40.38
N MET A 178 6.52 -11.00 -40.73
CA MET A 178 5.16 -10.78 -40.25
C MET A 178 4.13 -11.61 -41.02
N ALA A 179 3.11 -12.08 -40.30
CA ALA A 179 1.88 -12.57 -40.89
C ALA A 179 1.12 -11.43 -41.56
N LYS A 180 0.19 -11.76 -42.45
CA LYS A 180 -0.68 -10.77 -43.08
C LYS A 180 -1.54 -10.05 -42.03
N ASN A 181 -1.50 -8.72 -42.05
CA ASN A 181 -2.12 -7.83 -41.05
C ASN A 181 -1.52 -7.99 -39.64
N GLY A 182 -0.26 -8.45 -39.55
CA GLY A 182 0.46 -8.46 -38.29
C GLY A 182 0.75 -7.04 -37.80
N VAL A 183 0.96 -6.87 -36.49
CA VAL A 183 1.25 -5.56 -35.88
C VAL A 183 2.68 -5.53 -35.39
N VAL A 184 3.38 -4.42 -35.65
CA VAL A 184 4.71 -4.16 -35.11
C VAL A 184 4.66 -2.91 -34.26
N VAL A 185 5.14 -3.00 -33.01
CA VAL A 185 5.16 -1.87 -32.07
C VAL A 185 6.61 -1.49 -31.74
N GLN A 186 7.02 -0.33 -32.21
CA GLN A 186 8.28 0.29 -31.82
C GLN A 186 8.06 1.15 -30.58
N ALA A 187 8.51 0.68 -29.41
CA ALA A 187 8.49 1.49 -28.20
C ALA A 187 9.59 2.56 -28.26
N LEU A 188 9.24 3.77 -27.80
CA LEU A 188 10.15 4.92 -27.77
C LEU A 188 10.93 4.99 -26.45
N TYR A 189 11.78 6.00 -26.28
CA TYR A 189 12.57 6.21 -25.05
C TYR A 189 12.01 7.40 -24.25
N ALA A 190 12.09 7.40 -22.92
CA ALA A 190 11.65 8.52 -22.11
C ALA A 190 12.80 9.42 -21.66
N GLN A 191 12.52 10.72 -21.50
CA GLN A 191 13.47 11.71 -21.00
C GLN A 191 13.93 11.40 -19.57
N TYR A 192 15.24 11.25 -19.39
CA TYR A 192 15.84 10.79 -18.14
C TYR A 192 15.81 11.81 -17.01
N PHE A 193 15.93 13.12 -17.28
CA PHE A 193 16.23 14.11 -16.23
C PHE A 193 15.18 15.21 -16.15
N ASN A 194 14.74 15.58 -14.95
CA ASN A 194 14.03 16.83 -14.74
C ASN A 194 15.03 17.98 -14.92
N ASP A 195 14.85 18.82 -15.95
CA ASP A 195 15.74 19.95 -16.26
C ASP A 195 15.23 21.30 -15.69
N LYS A 196 14.12 21.29 -14.93
CA LYS A 196 13.49 22.50 -14.38
C LYS A 196 13.98 22.86 -12.98
N THR A 197 14.56 21.90 -12.24
CA THR A 197 15.00 22.08 -10.84
C THR A 197 16.53 22.11 -10.71
N ASP A 198 17.05 22.60 -9.58
CA ASP A 198 18.48 22.55 -9.26
C ASP A 198 18.88 21.29 -8.44
N ALA A 199 17.98 20.31 -8.31
CA ALA A 199 18.13 19.18 -7.39
C ALA A 199 19.46 18.42 -7.59
N CYS A 200 19.77 18.02 -8.83
CA CYS A 200 20.99 17.28 -9.16
C CYS A 200 22.23 18.12 -9.40
N THR A 201 22.12 19.46 -9.47
CA THR A 201 23.25 20.32 -9.84
C THR A 201 24.41 20.25 -8.82
N LYS A 202 24.12 19.81 -7.58
CA LYS A 202 25.08 19.71 -6.47
C LYS A 202 25.44 18.26 -6.10
N GLU A 203 24.87 17.28 -6.80
CA GLU A 203 25.06 15.87 -6.50
C GLU A 203 26.28 15.31 -7.25
N ASN A 204 27.01 14.39 -6.64
CA ASN A 204 28.08 13.66 -7.33
C ASN A 204 27.52 12.39 -7.96
N TRP A 205 27.56 12.31 -9.29
CA TRP A 205 27.05 11.18 -10.08
C TRP A 205 28.14 10.17 -10.46
N GLN A 206 29.38 10.37 -9.99
CA GLN A 206 30.52 9.50 -10.29
C GLN A 206 30.48 8.21 -9.48
N ILE A 207 30.58 7.07 -10.18
CA ILE A 207 30.56 5.73 -9.58
C ILE A 207 31.98 5.28 -9.20
N VAL A 208 33.01 5.85 -9.85
CA VAL A 208 34.43 5.49 -9.65
C VAL A 208 35.24 6.74 -9.25
N GLU A 209 35.46 6.94 -7.95
CA GLU A 209 36.33 8.01 -7.42
C GLU A 209 37.81 7.69 -7.66
N LEU A 210 38.33 8.01 -8.86
CA LEU A 210 39.76 7.91 -9.19
C LEU A 210 40.43 9.24 -9.52
N SER A 211 39.69 10.35 -9.68
CA SER A 211 40.29 11.66 -9.99
C SER A 211 39.50 12.85 -9.43
N THR A 212 40.16 14.01 -9.32
CA THR A 212 39.66 15.26 -8.73
C THR A 212 38.76 16.10 -9.66
N GLY A 213 38.35 15.55 -10.81
CA GLY A 213 37.50 16.26 -11.79
C GLY A 213 36.05 15.84 -11.63
N HIS A 214 35.14 16.81 -11.46
CA HIS A 214 33.69 16.60 -11.42
C HIS A 214 33.03 17.44 -12.51
N VAL A 215 32.29 16.80 -13.42
CA VAL A 215 31.41 17.50 -14.38
C VAL A 215 30.02 17.58 -13.75
N PRO A 216 29.53 18.77 -13.39
CA PRO A 216 28.22 18.90 -12.76
C PRO A 216 27.11 18.61 -13.77
N LEU A 217 26.10 17.88 -13.32
CA LEU A 217 24.88 17.63 -14.08
C LEU A 217 23.97 18.88 -14.04
N SER A 218 24.40 19.94 -14.72
CA SER A 218 23.71 21.24 -14.76
C SER A 218 22.32 21.13 -15.40
N LYS A 219 21.48 22.17 -15.27
CA LYS A 219 20.18 22.22 -15.95
C LYS A 219 20.35 22.16 -17.46
N GLU A 220 21.31 22.90 -17.98
CA GLU A 220 21.64 22.96 -19.40
C GLU A 220 22.07 21.58 -19.91
N ARG A 221 22.94 20.89 -19.16
CA ARG A 221 23.40 19.53 -19.50
C ARG A 221 22.25 18.51 -19.50
N ARG A 222 21.36 18.57 -18.50
CA ARG A 222 20.15 17.73 -18.46
C ARG A 222 19.22 18.01 -19.64
N SER A 223 19.05 19.28 -19.98
CA SER A 223 18.23 19.68 -21.13
C SER A 223 18.82 19.17 -22.45
N GLN A 224 20.15 19.18 -22.62
CA GLN A 224 20.82 18.58 -23.78
C GLN A 224 20.57 17.06 -23.89
N PHE A 225 20.62 16.32 -22.78
CA PHE A 225 20.32 14.88 -22.80
C PHE A 225 18.86 14.58 -23.13
N ASN A 226 17.92 15.33 -22.55
CA ASN A 226 16.51 15.20 -22.88
C ASN A 226 16.25 15.55 -24.35
N GLN A 227 16.91 16.59 -24.87
CA GLN A 227 16.79 16.95 -26.28
C GLN A 227 17.29 15.84 -27.20
N LEU A 228 18.38 15.16 -26.84
CA LEU A 228 18.87 14.01 -27.60
C LEU A 228 17.84 12.86 -27.63
N VAL A 229 17.17 12.59 -26.50
CA VAL A 229 16.06 11.60 -26.46
C VAL A 229 14.90 12.02 -27.36
N LEU A 230 14.50 13.29 -27.30
CA LEU A 230 13.42 13.84 -28.14
C LEU A 230 13.77 13.75 -29.63
N ASP A 231 14.99 14.10 -30.01
CA ASP A 231 15.48 14.03 -31.39
C ASP A 231 15.56 12.57 -31.88
N THR A 232 15.96 11.65 -31.01
CA THR A 232 15.96 10.20 -31.27
C THR A 232 14.55 9.69 -31.52
N ASN A 233 13.61 9.97 -30.62
CA ASN A 233 12.21 9.57 -30.75
C ASN A 233 11.57 10.16 -32.01
N LYS A 234 11.88 11.41 -32.33
CA LYS A 234 11.43 12.05 -33.56
C LYS A 234 11.97 11.33 -34.80
N ALA A 235 13.26 11.02 -34.83
CA ALA A 235 13.86 10.26 -35.94
C ALA A 235 13.24 8.88 -36.10
N ILE A 236 12.97 8.17 -35.00
CA ILE A 236 12.28 6.86 -35.01
C ILE A 236 10.86 7.02 -35.59
N LYS A 237 10.08 7.99 -35.12
CA LYS A 237 8.72 8.25 -35.63
C LYS A 237 8.72 8.53 -37.14
N GLU A 238 9.63 9.39 -37.61
CA GLU A 238 9.77 9.70 -39.04
C GLU A 238 10.06 8.44 -39.88
N VAL A 239 10.96 7.57 -39.40
CA VAL A 239 11.27 6.31 -40.09
C VAL A 239 10.11 5.32 -40.02
N VAL A 240 9.42 5.24 -38.89
CA VAL A 240 8.22 4.40 -38.73
C VAL A 240 7.13 4.84 -39.70
N GLU A 241 6.85 6.13 -39.81
CA GLU A 241 5.89 6.67 -40.78
C GLU A 241 6.31 6.36 -42.24
N GLU A 242 7.61 6.49 -42.55
CA GLU A 242 8.16 6.17 -43.87
C GLU A 242 8.01 4.68 -44.21
N VAL A 243 8.41 3.78 -43.31
CA VAL A 243 8.33 2.33 -43.53
C VAL A 243 6.89 1.83 -43.52
N ALA A 244 6.03 2.39 -42.67
CA ALA A 244 4.60 2.05 -42.62
C ALA A 244 3.89 2.33 -43.94
N ALA A 245 4.31 3.35 -44.70
CA ALA A 245 3.74 3.66 -46.01
C ALA A 245 4.08 2.61 -47.09
N ASP A 246 5.23 1.94 -46.96
CA ASP A 246 5.72 0.93 -47.91
C ASP A 246 5.51 -0.53 -47.43
N ALA A 247 5.10 -0.72 -46.17
CA ALA A 247 4.90 -2.02 -45.53
C ALA A 247 3.81 -2.83 -46.25
N LYS A 248 4.08 -4.11 -46.49
CA LYS A 248 3.19 -4.97 -47.30
C LYS A 248 2.34 -5.90 -46.46
N THR A 249 2.88 -6.35 -45.34
CA THR A 249 2.26 -7.39 -44.52
C THR A 249 1.87 -6.90 -43.14
N MET A 250 2.55 -5.86 -42.64
CA MET A 250 2.39 -5.37 -41.28
C MET A 250 1.73 -3.98 -41.19
N THR A 251 1.12 -3.72 -40.04
CA THR A 251 0.81 -2.37 -39.56
C THR A 251 1.84 -1.99 -38.49
N LEU A 252 2.61 -0.95 -38.76
CA LEU A 252 3.69 -0.48 -37.89
C LEU A 252 3.24 0.76 -37.13
N VAL A 253 3.40 0.74 -35.80
CA VAL A 253 3.01 1.82 -34.89
C VAL A 253 4.07 2.08 -33.84
N THR A 254 4.03 3.26 -33.23
CA THR A 254 4.91 3.62 -32.10
C THR A 254 4.16 3.63 -30.77
N ALA A 255 4.81 3.15 -29.71
CA ALA A 255 4.36 3.34 -28.33
C ALA A 255 5.13 4.49 -27.67
N ASP A 256 4.51 5.69 -27.66
CA ASP A 256 5.14 6.92 -27.15
C ASP A 256 4.83 7.17 -25.67
N TRP A 257 5.63 6.55 -24.80
CA TRP A 257 5.52 6.73 -23.36
C TRP A 257 6.41 7.86 -22.81
N ASP A 258 7.17 8.58 -23.65
CA ASP A 258 8.07 9.66 -23.23
C ASP A 258 7.32 10.76 -22.48
N VAL A 259 6.13 11.10 -22.98
CA VAL A 259 5.25 12.14 -22.41
C VAL A 259 4.94 11.87 -20.93
N TRP A 260 4.99 10.60 -20.52
CA TRP A 260 4.63 10.18 -19.17
C TRP A 260 5.66 10.65 -18.15
N ALA A 261 6.95 10.39 -18.34
CA ALA A 261 7.95 10.67 -17.29
C ALA A 261 7.97 12.14 -16.80
N PRO A 262 7.91 13.18 -17.65
CA PRO A 262 7.84 14.58 -17.20
C PRO A 262 6.48 14.96 -16.58
N LEU A 263 5.36 14.42 -17.08
CA LEU A 263 4.01 14.70 -16.53
C LEU A 263 3.84 14.22 -15.10
N THR A 264 4.69 13.27 -14.70
CA THR A 264 4.50 12.48 -13.51
C THR A 264 5.55 12.67 -12.44
N GLY A 265 6.57 13.49 -12.70
CA GLY A 265 7.75 13.51 -11.86
C GLY A 265 8.44 12.15 -11.84
N GLY A 266 8.46 11.45 -12.98
CA GLY A 266 9.06 10.13 -13.15
C GLY A 266 10.54 10.16 -13.54
N GLN A 267 11.13 11.35 -13.64
CA GLN A 267 12.51 11.56 -14.10
C GLN A 267 13.51 11.49 -12.94
N PHE A 268 14.80 11.44 -13.24
CA PHE A 268 15.84 11.80 -12.29
C PHE A 268 15.73 13.28 -11.92
N CYS A 269 16.32 13.69 -10.80
CA CYS A 269 16.41 15.10 -10.40
C CYS A 269 15.08 15.77 -10.04
N GLU A 270 14.08 14.97 -9.68
CA GLU A 270 12.83 15.45 -9.13
C GLU A 270 13.05 16.05 -7.73
N PRO A 271 12.42 17.19 -7.40
CA PRO A 271 12.72 17.96 -6.20
C PRO A 271 12.39 17.23 -4.90
N ASP A 272 11.46 16.27 -4.95
CA ASP A 272 11.02 15.46 -3.81
C ASP A 272 11.68 14.07 -3.75
N ALA A 273 12.48 13.70 -4.77
CA ALA A 273 13.06 12.37 -4.89
C ALA A 273 14.41 12.27 -4.16
N SER A 274 14.50 11.39 -3.17
CA SER A 274 15.65 11.25 -2.27
C SER A 274 16.91 10.68 -2.97
N PRO A 275 18.12 11.05 -2.51
CA PRO A 275 19.37 10.45 -2.99
C PRO A 275 19.62 9.02 -2.47
N ASP A 276 18.81 8.52 -1.53
CA ASP A 276 18.81 7.11 -1.08
C ASP A 276 17.88 6.28 -1.99
N PRO A 277 18.37 5.27 -2.72
CA PRO A 277 17.54 4.49 -3.65
C PRO A 277 16.47 3.62 -2.96
N ASP A 278 16.59 3.37 -1.65
CA ASP A 278 15.58 2.64 -0.87
C ASP A 278 14.52 3.59 -0.25
N ASP A 279 14.57 4.88 -0.55
CA ASP A 279 13.62 5.88 -0.04
C ASP A 279 12.27 5.80 -0.77
N GLU A 280 11.20 5.88 0.02
CA GLU A 280 9.81 5.86 -0.43
C GLU A 280 9.47 7.05 -1.34
N SER A 281 10.20 8.17 -1.24
CA SER A 281 10.01 9.31 -2.13
C SER A 281 10.45 9.07 -3.58
N ASN A 282 11.08 7.92 -3.85
CA ASN A 282 11.44 7.48 -5.21
C ASN A 282 10.39 6.57 -5.87
N GLU A 283 9.26 6.27 -5.21
CA GLU A 283 8.22 5.35 -5.73
C GLU A 283 7.65 5.76 -7.10
N ASP A 284 7.65 7.05 -7.43
CA ASP A 284 7.13 7.58 -8.70
C ASP A 284 8.19 7.73 -9.82
N VAL A 285 9.48 7.55 -9.49
CA VAL A 285 10.58 7.62 -10.47
C VAL A 285 10.54 6.36 -11.34
N MET A 286 10.65 6.50 -12.66
CA MET A 286 10.48 5.40 -13.63
C MET A 286 11.79 4.73 -14.01
N PHE A 287 12.91 5.25 -13.53
CA PHE A 287 14.26 4.73 -13.75
C PHE A 287 14.90 4.31 -12.43
N PHE A 288 15.91 3.43 -12.47
CA PHE A 288 16.63 3.04 -11.26
C PHE A 288 17.53 4.19 -10.75
N LYS A 289 17.42 4.54 -9.47
CA LYS A 289 18.20 5.63 -8.85
C LYS A 289 19.69 5.30 -8.66
N LEU A 290 20.54 6.32 -8.78
CA LEU A 290 21.99 6.25 -8.61
C LEU A 290 22.38 6.33 -7.12
N PHE A 291 23.26 5.43 -6.65
CA PHE A 291 23.77 5.44 -5.27
C PHE A 291 24.73 6.63 -5.05
N THR A 292 24.43 7.47 -4.05
CA THR A 292 25.24 8.66 -3.71
C THR A 292 26.19 8.45 -2.51
N GLY A 293 26.48 7.19 -2.11
CA GLY A 293 27.32 6.87 -0.96
C GLY A 293 28.35 5.75 -1.19
N ASN A 294 29.44 5.76 -0.40
CA ASN A 294 30.60 4.84 -0.47
C ASN A 294 30.32 3.37 -0.12
N THR A 295 29.07 2.93 -0.07
CA THR A 295 28.70 1.56 0.32
C THR A 295 27.64 1.01 -0.63
N PRO A 296 28.00 0.12 -1.56
CA PRO A 296 27.01 -0.57 -2.38
C PRO A 296 26.19 -1.53 -1.49
N PRO A 297 24.87 -1.65 -1.67
CA PRO A 297 24.09 -2.67 -1.01
C PRO A 297 24.53 -4.04 -1.48
N LEU A 298 24.92 -4.84 -0.50
CA LEU A 298 25.31 -6.23 -0.64
C LEU A 298 24.07 -7.10 -0.92
N GLU A 299 23.67 -7.19 -2.17
CA GLU A 299 23.58 -8.52 -2.76
C GLU A 299 24.90 -8.79 -3.45
N SER A 300 25.77 -9.52 -2.75
CA SER A 300 27.01 -10.01 -3.30
C SER A 300 26.70 -10.90 -4.50
N ARG A 301 26.84 -10.35 -5.72
CA ARG A 301 27.52 -11.10 -6.78
C ARG A 301 28.78 -11.67 -6.13
N SER A 302 28.92 -12.99 -6.20
CA SER A 302 30.13 -13.66 -5.76
C SER A 302 31.33 -12.95 -6.37
N LEU A 303 32.14 -12.32 -5.52
CA LEU A 303 33.50 -11.86 -5.80
C LEU A 303 34.47 -13.04 -6.13
N ASN A 304 33.93 -14.19 -6.53
CA ASN A 304 34.63 -15.43 -6.83
C ASN A 304 34.40 -15.85 -8.29
N THR A 305 34.55 -14.91 -9.24
CA THR A 305 34.92 -15.19 -10.63
C THR A 305 35.36 -13.88 -11.30
N MET A 306 36.35 -13.20 -10.70
CA MET A 306 37.40 -12.59 -11.52
C MET A 306 38.33 -13.72 -11.94
N GLN A 307 37.77 -14.67 -12.69
CA GLN A 307 38.57 -15.54 -13.52
C GLN A 307 38.66 -14.79 -14.84
N TYR A 308 39.90 -14.40 -15.12
CA TYR A 308 40.33 -13.79 -16.36
C TYR A 308 40.17 -14.85 -17.46
N ASP A 309 38.93 -15.09 -17.88
CA ASP A 309 38.68 -15.98 -19.01
C ASP A 309 38.90 -15.17 -20.28
N ASN A 310 40.11 -15.37 -20.78
CA ASN A 310 40.65 -14.89 -22.01
C ASN A 310 40.02 -15.68 -23.19
N GLU A 311 38.70 -15.75 -23.25
CA GLU A 311 37.97 -16.40 -24.33
C GLU A 311 37.37 -15.36 -25.28
N THR A 312 38.19 -15.07 -26.29
CA THR A 312 37.86 -14.75 -27.68
C THR A 312 36.37 -14.74 -28.07
N SER A 313 35.95 -13.56 -28.53
CA SER A 313 35.10 -13.28 -29.71
C SER A 313 34.17 -14.40 -30.21
N VAL A 314 32.86 -14.19 -30.01
CA VAL A 314 31.82 -14.84 -30.84
C VAL A 314 31.37 -13.96 -32.01
N ALA A 315 31.76 -12.67 -32.06
CA ALA A 315 31.33 -11.74 -33.12
C ALA A 315 32.29 -11.59 -34.31
N GLU A 316 33.52 -12.11 -34.26
CA GLU A 316 34.53 -11.81 -35.29
C GLU A 316 34.45 -12.60 -36.63
N PRO A 317 33.84 -13.80 -36.77
CA PRO A 317 33.86 -14.47 -38.08
C PRO A 317 32.86 -13.90 -39.10
N TYR A 318 31.79 -13.20 -38.67
CA TYR A 318 30.65 -12.86 -39.54
C TYR A 318 30.68 -11.44 -40.15
N LEU A 319 31.57 -10.57 -39.70
CA LEU A 319 31.68 -9.18 -40.20
C LEU A 319 32.27 -9.07 -41.63
N SER A 320 32.66 -10.18 -42.26
CA SER A 320 33.35 -10.16 -43.57
C SER A 320 32.44 -10.24 -44.81
N GLU A 321 31.12 -10.39 -44.64
CA GLU A 321 30.15 -10.50 -45.75
C GLU A 321 28.92 -9.58 -45.62
N MET A 322 29.08 -8.34 -45.11
CA MET A 322 27.95 -7.40 -45.02
C MET A 322 27.48 -6.91 -46.41
N SER A 323 26.18 -7.00 -46.67
CA SER A 323 25.51 -6.54 -47.88
C SER A 323 25.21 -5.03 -47.82
N LYS A 324 24.85 -4.41 -48.96
CA LYS A 324 24.46 -2.98 -48.99
C LYS A 324 23.16 -2.64 -48.21
N ARG A 325 22.44 -3.64 -47.69
CA ARG A 325 21.16 -3.48 -46.96
C ARG A 325 21.26 -3.79 -45.46
N ASP A 326 22.44 -4.12 -44.96
CA ASP A 326 22.63 -4.49 -43.56
C ASP A 326 22.89 -3.22 -42.74
N PRO A 327 22.45 -3.13 -41.46
CA PRO A 327 22.70 -1.96 -40.64
C PRO A 327 24.20 -1.68 -40.49
N VAL A 328 24.57 -0.40 -40.46
CA VAL A 328 25.96 0.04 -40.29
C VAL A 328 26.36 -0.05 -38.82
N ASP A 329 27.53 -0.62 -38.51
CA ASP A 329 28.10 -0.58 -37.17
C ASP A 329 28.44 0.87 -36.76
N PRO A 330 27.84 1.41 -35.68
CA PRO A 330 28.10 2.76 -35.18
C PRO A 330 29.54 3.01 -34.70
N GLY A 331 30.39 1.97 -34.58
CA GLY A 331 31.81 2.14 -34.24
C GLY A 331 32.02 2.60 -32.80
N CYS A 332 31.09 2.26 -31.91
CA CYS A 332 31.17 2.60 -30.49
C CYS A 332 32.36 1.91 -29.78
N GLY A 333 33.04 0.96 -30.43
CA GLY A 333 34.17 0.20 -29.89
C GLY A 333 33.70 -0.96 -29.00
N THR A 334 34.33 -2.12 -29.12
CA THR A 334 34.07 -3.30 -28.26
C THR A 334 34.54 -3.11 -26.82
N SER A 335 35.28 -2.03 -26.54
CA SER A 335 35.61 -1.57 -25.20
C SER A 335 34.48 -0.78 -24.54
N SER A 336 33.23 -1.22 -24.73
CA SER A 336 32.26 -1.04 -23.67
C SER A 336 32.77 -1.97 -22.58
N LEU A 337 33.39 -1.40 -21.54
CA LEU A 337 33.48 -2.11 -20.27
C LEU A 337 32.04 -2.50 -19.99
N SER A 338 31.65 -3.77 -20.22
CA SER A 338 30.29 -4.25 -20.06
C SER A 338 29.86 -3.82 -18.67
N LEU A 339 29.11 -2.73 -18.59
CA LEU A 339 28.81 -2.11 -17.32
C LEU A 339 28.06 -3.20 -16.57
N PRO A 340 28.54 -3.64 -15.40
CA PRO A 340 27.84 -4.66 -14.64
C PRO A 340 26.36 -4.28 -14.52
N ASP A 341 25.44 -5.24 -14.56
CA ASP A 341 23.99 -4.94 -14.57
C ASP A 341 23.56 -3.97 -13.47
N TRP A 342 24.28 -3.94 -12.33
CA TRP A 342 24.02 -3.00 -11.25
C TRP A 342 24.28 -1.52 -11.61
N ILE A 343 25.21 -1.23 -12.53
CA ILE A 343 25.42 0.09 -13.13
C ILE A 343 24.50 0.27 -14.35
N GLY A 344 24.45 -0.74 -15.23
CA GLY A 344 23.68 -0.69 -16.46
C GLY A 344 22.21 -0.36 -16.21
N LYS A 345 21.58 -1.01 -15.23
CA LYS A 345 20.15 -0.81 -14.91
C LYS A 345 19.77 0.63 -14.55
N ILE A 346 20.71 1.48 -14.11
CA ILE A 346 20.42 2.86 -13.68
C ILE A 346 19.68 3.61 -14.78
N PHE A 347 20.15 3.53 -16.02
CA PHE A 347 19.57 4.23 -17.17
C PHE A 347 18.47 3.42 -17.88
N HIS A 348 17.82 2.50 -17.18
CA HIS A 348 16.76 1.66 -17.74
C HIS A 348 15.47 1.80 -16.94
N PRO A 349 14.32 1.54 -17.58
CA PRO A 349 13.03 1.56 -16.89
C PRO A 349 13.03 0.56 -15.73
N ASN A 350 12.57 0.98 -14.57
CA ASN A 350 12.27 0.06 -13.47
C ASN A 350 10.91 -0.62 -13.70
N ARG A 351 10.39 -1.33 -12.69
CA ARG A 351 9.10 -2.02 -12.80
C ARG A 351 7.96 -1.11 -13.23
N LEU A 352 7.88 0.09 -12.64
CA LEU A 352 6.87 1.10 -13.01
C LEU A 352 7.05 1.58 -14.45
N GLY A 353 8.30 1.83 -14.87
CA GLY A 353 8.59 2.20 -16.26
C GLY A 353 8.14 1.12 -17.26
N HIS A 354 8.38 -0.16 -16.97
CA HIS A 354 7.94 -1.26 -17.83
C HIS A 354 6.41 -1.45 -17.87
N GLU A 355 5.69 -1.18 -16.78
CA GLU A 355 4.23 -1.15 -16.78
C GLU A 355 3.69 -0.06 -17.70
N VAL A 356 4.29 1.13 -17.66
CA VAL A 356 3.93 2.24 -18.54
C VAL A 356 4.25 1.92 -20.00
N ILE A 357 5.40 1.32 -20.30
CA ILE A 357 5.71 0.92 -21.68
C ILE A 357 4.69 -0.10 -22.20
N ALA A 358 4.34 -1.10 -21.39
CA ALA A 358 3.31 -2.08 -21.74
C ALA A 358 1.95 -1.42 -21.98
N ALA A 359 1.65 -0.34 -21.23
CA ALA A 359 0.44 0.45 -21.37
C ALA A 359 0.24 1.00 -22.77
N TYR A 360 1.22 1.80 -23.18
CA TYR A 360 1.24 2.49 -24.46
C TYR A 360 1.39 1.49 -25.61
N ALA A 361 2.06 0.35 -25.38
CA ALA A 361 2.15 -0.71 -26.37
C ALA A 361 0.79 -1.40 -26.61
N LEU A 362 0.01 -1.68 -25.57
CA LEU A 362 -1.34 -2.25 -25.72
C LEU A 362 -2.29 -1.28 -26.43
N GLU A 363 -2.26 0.00 -26.04
CA GLU A 363 -3.02 1.06 -26.71
C GLU A 363 -2.67 1.16 -28.20
N ALA A 364 -1.36 1.19 -28.53
CA ALA A 364 -0.91 1.22 -29.91
C ALA A 364 -1.36 -0.01 -30.72
N ILE A 365 -1.42 -1.20 -30.10
CA ILE A 365 -1.93 -2.41 -30.75
C ILE A 365 -3.43 -2.28 -31.05
N ALA A 366 -4.22 -1.77 -30.10
CA ALA A 366 -5.65 -1.57 -30.30
C ALA A 366 -5.91 -0.56 -31.43
N ASP A 367 -5.18 0.54 -31.47
CA ASP A 367 -5.26 1.54 -32.55
C ASP A 367 -4.88 0.96 -33.92
N ALA A 368 -3.78 0.21 -33.96
CA ALA A 368 -3.36 -0.50 -35.17
C ALA A 368 -4.45 -1.47 -35.64
N ARG A 369 -5.07 -2.19 -34.69
CA ARG A 369 -6.12 -3.15 -34.96
C ARG A 369 -7.40 -2.47 -35.44
N ALA A 370 -7.77 -1.32 -34.89
CA ALA A 370 -8.91 -0.51 -35.34
C ALA A 370 -8.75 -0.11 -36.82
N SER A 371 -7.54 0.36 -37.18
CA SER A 371 -7.18 0.70 -38.56
C SER A 371 -7.30 -0.49 -39.51
N ILE A 372 -6.78 -1.67 -39.12
CA ILE A 372 -6.89 -2.93 -39.89
C ILE A 372 -8.35 -3.32 -40.12
N LEU A 373 -9.21 -3.09 -39.11
CA LEU A 373 -10.63 -3.46 -39.14
C LEU A 373 -11.52 -2.39 -39.79
N GLY A 374 -10.97 -1.21 -40.10
CA GLY A 374 -11.74 -0.09 -40.65
C GLY A 374 -12.74 0.51 -39.66
N LYS A 375 -12.45 0.43 -38.36
CA LYS A 375 -13.21 1.06 -37.26
C LYS A 375 -12.51 2.36 -36.85
N ASP A 376 -13.28 3.36 -36.42
CA ASP A 376 -12.69 4.56 -35.83
C ASP A 376 -11.96 4.18 -34.53
N PRO A 377 -10.74 4.68 -34.30
CA PRO A 377 -9.99 4.45 -33.06
C PRO A 377 -10.62 5.15 -31.83
N GLU A 378 -11.77 5.81 -32.00
CA GLU A 378 -12.47 6.47 -30.92
C GLU A 378 -13.13 5.46 -29.98
N CYS A 379 -12.56 5.29 -28.79
CA CYS A 379 -13.33 5.02 -27.59
C CYS A 379 -14.08 6.32 -27.20
N PRO A 380 -15.42 6.44 -27.35
CA PRO A 380 -16.10 7.64 -26.90
C PRO A 380 -16.39 7.55 -25.39
N ILE A 381 -15.66 8.36 -24.61
CA ILE A 381 -16.15 9.46 -23.74
C ILE A 381 -14.99 9.86 -22.82
N VAL A 382 -14.40 11.03 -23.07
CA VAL A 382 -13.44 11.64 -22.14
C VAL A 382 -14.22 12.35 -21.04
N ASP A 383 -14.02 11.92 -19.79
CA ASP A 383 -14.49 12.63 -18.60
C ASP A 383 -14.13 14.13 -18.66
N LYS A 384 -15.12 15.01 -18.81
CA LYS A 384 -14.93 16.45 -18.96
C LYS A 384 -15.60 17.23 -17.83
N THR A 385 -14.82 18.01 -17.08
CA THR A 385 -15.33 18.98 -16.10
C THR A 385 -15.25 20.41 -16.65
N THR A 386 -16.32 21.17 -16.50
CA THR A 386 -16.44 22.58 -16.88
C THR A 386 -16.84 23.39 -15.64
N CYS A 387 -16.03 24.37 -15.25
CA CYS A 387 -16.31 25.22 -14.10
C CYS A 387 -17.07 26.47 -14.51
N TYR A 388 -18.13 26.85 -13.79
CA TYR A 388 -18.92 28.02 -14.18
C TYR A 388 -18.16 29.34 -13.98
N SER A 389 -17.22 29.39 -13.04
CA SER A 389 -16.31 30.53 -12.88
C SER A 389 -15.48 30.79 -14.14
N SER A 390 -15.00 29.73 -14.81
CA SER A 390 -14.29 29.83 -16.11
C SER A 390 -15.19 30.33 -17.26
N GLN A 391 -16.50 30.27 -17.09
CA GLN A 391 -17.51 30.78 -18.03
C GLN A 391 -18.03 32.18 -17.63
N GLY A 392 -17.40 32.83 -16.65
CA GLY A 392 -17.74 34.18 -16.21
C GLY A 392 -18.78 34.26 -15.10
N SER A 393 -19.18 33.15 -14.47
CA SER A 393 -20.05 33.18 -13.29
C SER A 393 -19.35 33.86 -12.11
N LYS A 394 -20.07 34.75 -11.43
CA LYS A 394 -19.66 35.39 -10.17
C LYS A 394 -20.28 34.73 -8.93
N ALA A 395 -21.04 33.66 -9.11
CA ALA A 395 -21.62 32.92 -7.98
C ALA A 395 -20.53 32.15 -7.24
N TYR A 396 -20.58 32.18 -5.91
CA TYR A 396 -19.69 31.37 -5.08
C TYR A 396 -20.37 30.98 -3.76
N ALA A 397 -19.94 29.84 -3.21
CA ALA A 397 -20.39 29.32 -1.92
C ALA A 397 -19.19 28.78 -1.13
N SER A 398 -19.36 28.62 0.18
CA SER A 398 -18.32 28.02 1.03
C SER A 398 -18.10 26.55 0.68
N ALA A 399 -16.84 26.10 0.69
CA ALA A 399 -16.54 24.67 0.48
C ALA A 399 -17.17 23.78 1.56
N GLU A 400 -17.34 24.29 2.79
CA GLU A 400 -17.93 23.56 3.90
C GLU A 400 -19.40 23.22 3.65
N SER A 401 -20.21 24.20 3.23
CA SER A 401 -21.64 23.98 2.97
C SER A 401 -21.87 23.00 1.82
N LEU A 402 -21.02 23.04 0.78
CA LEU A 402 -21.09 22.13 -0.36
C LEU A 402 -20.71 20.69 0.00
N ASN A 403 -19.56 20.50 0.67
CA ASN A 403 -19.06 19.16 0.98
C ASN A 403 -19.96 18.40 1.97
N ASN A 404 -20.60 19.10 2.90
CA ASN A 404 -21.47 18.48 3.91
C ASN A 404 -22.74 17.84 3.33
N GLN A 405 -23.12 18.12 2.07
CA GLN A 405 -24.36 17.64 1.45
C GLN A 405 -24.17 16.62 0.33
N ILE A 406 -22.92 16.21 0.03
CA ILE A 406 -22.63 15.27 -1.07
C ILE A 406 -23.30 13.91 -0.81
N ASP A 407 -23.12 13.36 0.39
CA ASP A 407 -23.68 12.05 0.76
C ASP A 407 -25.20 12.06 0.79
N ASP A 408 -25.79 13.13 1.36
CA ASP A 408 -27.24 13.32 1.41
C ASP A 408 -27.85 13.44 0.00
N PHE A 409 -27.16 14.12 -0.92
CA PHE A 409 -27.62 14.25 -2.30
C PHE A 409 -27.58 12.92 -3.05
N CYS A 410 -26.44 12.21 -3.03
CA CYS A 410 -26.31 10.98 -3.79
C CYS A 410 -27.18 9.85 -3.22
N SER A 411 -27.40 9.81 -1.89
CA SER A 411 -28.39 8.92 -1.26
C SER A 411 -29.81 9.26 -1.74
N TYR A 412 -30.18 10.54 -1.77
CA TYR A 412 -31.47 10.98 -2.30
C TYR A 412 -31.66 10.57 -3.77
N VAL A 413 -30.65 10.69 -4.62
CA VAL A 413 -30.76 10.29 -6.03
C VAL A 413 -30.98 8.78 -6.14
N LYS A 414 -30.30 7.97 -5.33
CA LYS A 414 -30.51 6.52 -5.27
C LYS A 414 -31.92 6.14 -4.85
N ASP A 415 -32.43 6.76 -3.79
CA ASP A 415 -33.76 6.46 -3.24
C ASP A 415 -34.91 6.94 -4.15
N ASN A 416 -34.62 7.87 -5.05
CA ASN A 416 -35.61 8.47 -5.96
C ASN A 416 -35.35 8.18 -7.44
N ALA A 417 -34.37 7.33 -7.78
CA ALA A 417 -34.11 6.87 -9.14
C ALA A 417 -35.28 5.98 -9.61
N PRO A 418 -35.81 6.18 -10.84
CA PRO A 418 -36.84 5.32 -11.39
C PRO A 418 -36.24 3.98 -11.83
N ASP A 419 -36.90 2.87 -11.50
CA ASP A 419 -36.49 1.54 -11.93
C ASP A 419 -36.77 1.36 -13.43
N ASN A 420 -35.74 0.96 -14.21
CA ASN A 420 -35.84 0.61 -15.64
C ASN A 420 -36.27 1.74 -16.58
N GLU A 421 -36.09 3.01 -16.20
CA GLU A 421 -36.23 4.16 -17.10
C GLU A 421 -34.84 4.71 -17.46
N VAL A 422 -34.63 5.06 -18.73
CA VAL A 422 -33.39 5.68 -19.24
C VAL A 422 -33.58 7.20 -19.36
N GLY A 423 -32.47 7.96 -19.39
CA GLY A 423 -32.53 9.40 -19.73
C GLY A 423 -33.17 10.31 -18.67
N TRP A 424 -33.26 9.88 -17.41
CA TRP A 424 -33.88 10.68 -16.34
C TRP A 424 -32.90 11.65 -15.68
N SER A 425 -33.45 12.66 -14.98
CA SER A 425 -32.70 13.63 -14.18
C SER A 425 -33.27 13.76 -12.76
N ARG A 426 -32.39 14.00 -11.78
CA ARG A 426 -32.72 14.27 -10.38
C ARG A 426 -31.92 15.45 -9.86
N SER A 427 -32.56 16.28 -9.05
CA SER A 427 -31.93 17.42 -8.42
C SER A 427 -32.46 17.64 -7.00
N LYS A 428 -31.63 18.26 -6.16
CA LYS A 428 -31.99 18.67 -4.79
C LYS A 428 -31.36 20.02 -4.47
N LYS A 429 -32.16 20.92 -3.91
CA LYS A 429 -31.75 22.26 -3.49
C LYS A 429 -31.37 22.26 -2.01
N TYR A 430 -30.33 23.01 -1.66
CA TYR A 430 -29.82 23.16 -0.29
C TYR A 430 -29.73 24.62 0.15
N TYR A 431 -29.87 24.84 1.45
CA TYR A 431 -29.71 26.13 2.12
C TYR A 431 -30.47 27.29 1.46
N GLU A 432 -31.72 27.03 1.09
CA GLU A 432 -32.60 28.00 0.44
C GLU A 432 -32.75 29.27 1.29
N GLY A 433 -32.64 30.43 0.65
CA GLY A 433 -32.73 31.72 1.33
C GLY A 433 -31.46 32.15 2.07
N THR A 434 -30.34 31.44 1.92
CA THR A 434 -29.04 31.81 2.49
C THR A 434 -28.06 32.31 1.42
N LEU A 435 -26.83 32.66 1.82
CA LEU A 435 -25.77 33.08 0.89
C LEU A 435 -25.17 31.89 0.12
N ASP A 436 -25.21 30.70 0.70
CA ASP A 436 -24.74 29.45 0.10
C ASP A 436 -25.89 28.63 -0.51
N GLU A 437 -26.89 29.28 -1.11
CA GLU A 437 -27.97 28.58 -1.82
C GLU A 437 -27.45 27.94 -3.12
N TYR A 438 -27.64 26.63 -3.27
CA TYR A 438 -27.24 25.88 -4.47
C TYR A 438 -28.16 24.68 -4.75
N THR A 439 -28.03 24.11 -5.95
CA THR A 439 -28.67 22.86 -6.35
C THR A 439 -27.65 21.89 -6.92
N MET A 440 -27.71 20.64 -6.48
CA MET A 440 -26.97 19.54 -7.08
C MET A 440 -27.88 18.78 -8.06
N VAL A 441 -27.33 18.34 -9.19
CA VAL A 441 -28.06 17.68 -10.28
C VAL A 441 -27.30 16.45 -10.78
N VAL A 442 -28.04 15.38 -11.06
CA VAL A 442 -27.59 14.23 -11.86
C VAL A 442 -28.54 14.07 -13.04
N SER A 443 -28.00 13.89 -14.24
CA SER A 443 -28.76 13.57 -15.46
C SER A 443 -28.10 12.42 -16.19
N LEU A 444 -28.89 11.42 -16.59
CA LEU A 444 -28.43 10.27 -17.37
C LEU A 444 -28.73 10.50 -18.86
N SER A 445 -27.92 9.90 -19.73
CA SER A 445 -28.21 9.82 -21.16
C SER A 445 -29.30 8.78 -21.47
N ASP A 446 -29.82 8.77 -22.69
CA ASP A 446 -30.90 7.86 -23.14
C ASP A 446 -30.48 6.36 -23.15
N ASN A 447 -29.21 6.05 -22.89
CA ASN A 447 -28.66 4.69 -22.87
C ASN A 447 -28.35 4.16 -21.46
N ALA A 448 -28.37 5.02 -20.43
CA ALA A 448 -28.04 4.64 -19.06
C ALA A 448 -29.32 4.45 -18.23
N ALA A 449 -29.48 3.26 -17.63
CA ALA A 449 -30.63 2.92 -16.77
C ALA A 449 -30.29 2.84 -15.27
N GLU A 450 -29.02 2.62 -14.90
CA GLU A 450 -28.61 2.33 -13.53
C GLU A 450 -27.79 3.48 -12.91
N PHE A 451 -28.10 3.84 -11.66
CA PHE A 451 -27.42 4.90 -10.91
C PHE A 451 -26.40 4.32 -9.93
N ASP A 452 -25.16 4.79 -10.01
CA ASP A 452 -24.11 4.51 -9.02
C ASP A 452 -23.93 5.68 -8.04
N GLU A 453 -24.32 5.43 -6.78
CA GLU A 453 -24.21 6.36 -5.66
C GLU A 453 -22.76 6.82 -5.40
N LYS A 454 -21.78 5.92 -5.50
CA LYS A 454 -20.36 6.25 -5.27
C LYS A 454 -19.78 7.05 -6.41
N ALA A 455 -20.18 6.74 -7.65
CA ALA A 455 -19.81 7.54 -8.82
C ALA A 455 -20.36 8.97 -8.70
N CYS A 456 -21.59 9.13 -8.22
CA CYS A 456 -22.18 10.43 -7.91
C CYS A 456 -21.38 11.22 -6.88
N GLN A 457 -21.05 10.61 -5.74
CA GLN A 457 -20.29 11.28 -4.68
C GLN A 457 -18.95 11.80 -5.21
N LYS A 458 -18.26 10.95 -5.97
CA LYS A 458 -16.97 11.28 -6.60
C LYS A 458 -17.10 12.40 -7.62
N ALA A 459 -18.09 12.36 -8.49
CA ALA A 459 -18.27 13.35 -9.55
C ALA A 459 -18.64 14.73 -8.99
N ILE A 460 -19.58 14.79 -8.05
CA ILE A 460 -19.98 16.04 -7.38
C ILE A 460 -18.82 16.60 -6.55
N GLY A 461 -18.10 15.77 -5.80
CA GLY A 461 -16.90 16.18 -5.07
C GLY A 461 -15.81 16.72 -5.99
N THR A 462 -15.66 16.17 -7.20
CA THR A 462 -14.70 16.66 -8.19
C THR A 462 -15.06 18.06 -8.68
N ILE A 463 -16.35 18.34 -8.91
CA ILE A 463 -16.82 19.68 -9.28
C ILE A 463 -16.53 20.68 -8.15
N ILE A 464 -16.93 20.35 -6.92
CA ILE A 464 -16.75 21.25 -5.76
C ILE A 464 -15.27 21.55 -5.52
N ASN A 465 -14.41 20.55 -5.61
CA ASN A 465 -12.99 20.74 -5.30
C ASN A 465 -12.18 21.31 -6.46
N GLY A 466 -12.60 21.09 -7.71
CA GLY A 466 -11.90 21.57 -8.91
C GLY A 466 -12.37 22.94 -9.42
N CYS A 467 -13.57 23.38 -9.05
CA CYS A 467 -14.13 24.65 -9.53
C CYS A 467 -13.99 25.77 -8.50
N ASP A 468 -12.76 26.25 -8.36
CA ASP A 468 -12.41 27.37 -7.51
C ASP A 468 -12.78 28.73 -8.11
N VAL A 469 -12.97 29.71 -7.23
CA VAL A 469 -13.12 31.12 -7.56
C VAL A 469 -11.94 31.88 -6.97
N PRO A 470 -11.00 32.38 -7.80
CA PRO A 470 -9.89 33.16 -7.29
C PRO A 470 -10.36 34.55 -6.83
N SER A 471 -9.76 35.04 -5.75
CA SER A 471 -9.85 36.40 -5.26
C SER A 471 -8.47 37.06 -5.36
N GLY A 472 -8.34 38.10 -6.18
CA GLY A 472 -7.07 38.83 -6.34
C GLY A 472 -5.87 38.01 -6.87
N GLY A 473 -6.08 36.75 -7.28
CA GLY A 473 -5.04 35.81 -7.74
C GLY A 473 -4.79 34.62 -6.79
N ASP A 474 -5.31 34.67 -5.55
CA ASP A 474 -5.24 33.59 -4.56
C ASP A 474 -6.65 33.13 -4.14
N ASN A 475 -6.80 31.99 -3.46
CA ASN A 475 -8.10 31.53 -2.91
C ASN A 475 -7.98 31.17 -1.42
N PRO A 476 -7.66 32.14 -0.54
CA PRO A 476 -7.33 31.87 0.86
C PRO A 476 -8.52 31.32 1.68
N MET A 477 -9.75 31.64 1.28
CA MET A 477 -11.00 31.22 1.93
C MET A 477 -11.62 29.97 1.29
N ASN A 478 -10.99 29.40 0.24
CA ASN A 478 -11.44 28.20 -0.47
C ASN A 478 -12.87 28.32 -1.05
N TRP A 479 -13.18 29.46 -1.68
CA TRP A 479 -14.47 29.72 -2.33
C TRP A 479 -14.66 28.85 -3.58
N LYS A 480 -15.87 28.30 -3.75
CA LYS A 480 -16.21 27.39 -4.85
C LYS A 480 -17.28 28.00 -5.75
N GLY A 481 -17.10 27.87 -7.07
CA GLY A 481 -17.96 28.50 -8.10
C GLY A 481 -18.96 27.55 -8.76
N GLY A 482 -18.92 26.27 -8.40
CA GLY A 482 -19.74 25.24 -9.03
C GLY A 482 -19.33 24.94 -10.46
N GLY A 483 -19.99 23.96 -11.07
CA GLY A 483 -19.66 23.49 -12.41
C GLY A 483 -20.46 22.28 -12.85
N LYS A 484 -20.10 21.75 -14.02
CA LYS A 484 -20.70 20.58 -14.67
C LYS A 484 -19.62 19.56 -15.01
N ARG A 485 -19.87 18.28 -14.75
CA ARG A 485 -19.00 17.17 -15.15
C ARG A 485 -19.78 16.16 -15.99
N VAL A 486 -19.24 15.80 -17.14
CA VAL A 486 -19.69 14.66 -17.95
C VAL A 486 -18.73 13.51 -17.68
N ALA A 487 -19.24 12.36 -17.26
CA ALA A 487 -18.46 11.17 -16.99
C ALA A 487 -19.21 9.93 -17.50
N GLY A 488 -18.69 9.31 -18.57
CA GLY A 488 -19.46 8.34 -19.34
C GLY A 488 -20.82 8.91 -19.77
N GLU A 489 -21.89 8.15 -19.53
CA GLU A 489 -23.27 8.52 -19.86
C GLU A 489 -23.96 9.43 -18.82
N TYR A 490 -23.21 9.89 -17.82
CA TYR A 490 -23.74 10.68 -16.69
C TYR A 490 -23.28 12.13 -16.77
N THR A 491 -24.18 13.03 -16.42
CA THR A 491 -23.92 14.45 -16.25
C THR A 491 -24.23 14.86 -14.81
N TYR A 492 -23.22 15.39 -14.12
CA TYR A 492 -23.32 15.91 -12.76
C TYR A 492 -23.17 17.43 -12.79
N ALA A 493 -23.92 18.15 -11.97
CA ALA A 493 -23.77 19.60 -11.86
C ALA A 493 -23.98 20.10 -10.43
N VAL A 494 -23.25 21.17 -10.09
CA VAL A 494 -23.40 21.93 -8.85
C VAL A 494 -23.63 23.38 -9.24
N ASN A 495 -24.87 23.83 -9.10
CA ASN A 495 -25.33 25.15 -9.53
C ASN A 495 -25.52 26.05 -8.32
N ILE A 496 -24.66 27.06 -8.17
CA ILE A 496 -24.73 28.05 -7.09
C ILE A 496 -25.51 29.27 -7.60
N TYR A 497 -26.42 29.81 -6.79
CA TYR A 497 -27.38 30.82 -7.26
C TYR A 497 -27.02 32.26 -6.89
N ARG A 498 -26.45 32.51 -5.71
CA ARG A 498 -26.18 33.87 -5.23
C ARG A 498 -25.00 34.50 -5.96
N THR A 499 -25.29 35.36 -6.94
CA THR A 499 -24.30 36.13 -7.73
C THR A 499 -24.09 37.55 -7.24
N ASN A 500 -24.98 38.06 -6.40
CA ASN A 500 -24.99 39.42 -5.85
C ASN A 500 -24.24 39.50 -4.51
N ARG A 501 -23.10 38.82 -4.43
CA ARG A 501 -22.19 38.83 -3.28
C ARG A 501 -21.00 39.77 -3.56
N PRO A 502 -20.20 40.15 -2.55
CA PRO A 502 -19.00 40.95 -2.77
C PRO A 502 -18.09 40.29 -3.82
N TRP A 503 -17.58 41.07 -4.77
CA TRP A 503 -16.70 40.59 -5.83
C TRP A 503 -15.49 41.53 -6.02
N PRO A 504 -14.23 41.02 -6.00
CA PRO A 504 -13.83 39.62 -5.79
C PRO A 504 -14.28 39.06 -4.42
N PRO A 505 -14.39 37.73 -4.26
CA PRO A 505 -14.80 37.13 -3.00
C PRO A 505 -13.90 37.59 -1.84
N PRO A 506 -14.39 37.69 -0.59
CA PRO A 506 -13.56 38.10 0.53
C PRO A 506 -12.34 37.19 0.76
N ASP A 507 -11.17 37.78 0.97
CA ASP A 507 -9.92 37.05 1.27
C ASP A 507 -9.80 36.63 2.74
N GLU A 508 -10.55 37.28 3.62
CA GLU A 508 -10.60 36.99 5.04
C GLU A 508 -12.01 37.28 5.59
N PRO A 509 -12.44 36.61 6.68
CA PRO A 509 -13.71 36.91 7.30
C PRO A 509 -13.66 38.30 7.94
N THR A 510 -14.66 39.13 7.67
CA THR A 510 -14.80 40.46 8.28
C THR A 510 -16.02 40.49 9.19
N GLN A 511 -15.99 41.41 10.15
CA GLN A 511 -17.15 41.68 11.01
C GLN A 511 -17.08 43.05 11.67
N SER A 512 -18.24 43.50 12.13
CA SER A 512 -18.39 44.56 13.11
C SER A 512 -19.26 44.10 14.28
N CYS A 513 -19.02 44.63 15.47
CA CYS A 513 -19.81 44.35 16.66
C CYS A 513 -20.08 45.65 17.39
N GLU A 514 -21.35 45.97 17.61
CA GLU A 514 -21.78 47.16 18.35
C GLU A 514 -22.63 46.74 19.52
N GLY A 515 -22.28 47.20 20.72
CA GLY A 515 -22.98 46.82 21.94
C GLY A 515 -23.34 48.02 22.81
N TRP A 516 -24.60 48.13 23.21
CA TRP A 516 -25.09 49.17 24.11
C TRP A 516 -25.82 48.60 25.32
N TYR A 517 -25.91 49.45 26.35
CA TYR A 517 -26.47 49.08 27.65
C TYR A 517 -27.91 49.57 27.79
N LYS A 518 -28.81 48.70 28.26
CA LYS A 518 -30.12 49.08 28.80
C LYS A 518 -30.24 48.54 30.22
N PHE A 519 -30.96 49.24 31.09
CA PHE A 519 -30.99 49.06 32.55
C PHE A 519 -30.97 47.62 33.10
N LEU A 520 -31.54 46.64 32.39
CA LEU A 520 -31.59 45.22 32.80
C LEU A 520 -30.77 44.25 31.91
N PHE A 521 -30.25 44.69 30.75
CA PHE A 521 -29.58 43.81 29.78
C PHE A 521 -28.63 44.59 28.83
N GLN A 522 -27.68 43.89 28.22
CA GLN A 522 -26.82 44.43 27.16
C GLN A 522 -27.30 43.91 25.81
N SER A 523 -27.51 44.80 24.84
CA SER A 523 -27.86 44.46 23.46
C SER A 523 -26.64 44.51 22.56
N TYR A 524 -26.61 43.67 21.53
CA TYR A 524 -25.54 43.57 20.55
C TYR A 524 -26.09 43.47 19.14
N ASP A 525 -25.52 44.26 18.23
CA ASP A 525 -25.60 44.10 16.77
C ASP A 525 -24.26 43.55 16.27
N ILE A 526 -24.28 42.49 15.48
CA ILE A 526 -23.11 41.90 14.84
C ILE A 526 -23.36 41.83 13.34
N TYR A 527 -22.43 42.35 12.55
CA TYR A 527 -22.43 42.28 11.09
C TYR A 527 -21.26 41.43 10.65
N GLY A 528 -21.39 40.69 9.54
CA GLY A 528 -20.28 39.87 9.05
C GLY A 528 -20.35 39.55 7.56
N ALA A 529 -19.19 39.23 6.99
CA ALA A 529 -19.02 38.76 5.61
C ALA A 529 -17.93 37.68 5.54
N GLY A 530 -18.09 36.73 4.62
CA GLY A 530 -17.13 35.64 4.40
C GLY A 530 -17.20 34.49 5.40
N TRP A 531 -18.21 34.45 6.28
CA TRP A 531 -18.47 33.35 7.22
C TRP A 531 -19.95 33.32 7.63
N ALA A 532 -20.39 32.28 8.37
CA ALA A 532 -21.79 32.10 8.78
C ALA A 532 -22.81 32.14 7.62
N THR A 533 -22.45 31.57 6.47
CA THR A 533 -23.13 31.75 5.18
C THR A 533 -24.36 30.86 4.93
N TYR A 534 -24.57 29.81 5.74
CA TYR A 534 -25.52 28.73 5.41
C TYR A 534 -26.45 28.31 6.55
N ASP A 535 -26.30 28.84 7.77
CA ASP A 535 -26.91 28.29 8.97
C ASP A 535 -27.65 29.30 9.86
N TYR A 536 -27.90 30.52 9.35
CA TYR A 536 -28.52 31.62 10.10
C TYR A 536 -27.83 31.86 11.47
N GLY A 537 -26.51 31.64 11.52
CA GLY A 537 -25.68 31.83 12.70
C GLY A 537 -25.88 30.81 13.84
N GLN A 538 -26.69 29.76 13.67
CA GLN A 538 -27.03 28.82 14.75
C GLN A 538 -25.90 27.88 15.17
N LYS A 539 -25.07 27.45 14.22
CA LYS A 539 -23.94 26.53 14.46
C LYS A 539 -22.61 27.27 14.40
N THR A 540 -22.51 28.29 13.56
CA THR A 540 -21.31 29.09 13.32
C THR A 540 -21.16 30.17 14.39
N LEU A 541 -22.03 31.18 14.39
CA LEU A 541 -21.94 32.35 15.27
C LEU A 541 -22.29 32.02 16.73
N MET A 542 -23.40 31.32 16.99
CA MET A 542 -23.84 31.00 18.36
C MET A 542 -22.80 30.17 19.14
N LYS A 543 -22.06 29.28 18.48
CA LYS A 543 -21.00 28.50 19.13
C LYS A 543 -19.89 29.38 19.71
N GLN A 544 -19.67 30.56 19.12
CA GLN A 544 -18.68 31.55 19.58
C GLN A 544 -19.25 32.51 20.60
N VAL A 545 -20.53 32.87 20.47
CA VAL A 545 -21.21 33.77 21.40
C VAL A 545 -21.51 33.08 22.74
N ASN A 546 -21.93 31.81 22.73
CA ASN A 546 -22.33 31.06 23.93
C ASN A 546 -21.28 31.03 25.06
N PRO A 547 -19.99 30.69 24.82
CA PRO A 547 -18.97 30.66 25.87
C PRO A 547 -18.73 32.02 26.52
N CYS A 548 -18.97 33.11 25.78
CA CYS A 548 -18.80 34.47 26.27
C CYS A 548 -19.89 34.89 27.24
N CYS A 549 -21.08 34.27 27.16
CA CYS A 549 -22.23 34.57 28.02
C CYS A 549 -22.25 33.79 29.34
N GLY A 550 -21.36 32.80 29.52
CA GLY A 550 -21.23 32.04 30.77
C GLY A 550 -22.50 31.26 31.14
N SER A 551 -22.94 31.36 32.40
CA SER A 551 -24.19 30.73 32.88
C SER A 551 -25.45 31.53 32.57
N GLY A 552 -25.34 32.67 31.86
CA GLY A 552 -26.47 33.48 31.43
C GLY A 552 -26.98 33.05 30.05
N SER A 553 -28.30 32.87 29.91
CA SER A 553 -28.94 32.53 28.64
C SER A 553 -28.98 33.74 27.69
N LEU A 554 -28.59 33.55 26.43
CA LEU A 554 -28.85 34.51 25.34
C LEU A 554 -30.36 34.64 25.11
N THR A 555 -30.85 35.87 24.89
CA THR A 555 -32.27 36.12 24.62
C THR A 555 -32.47 37.08 23.44
N GLY A 556 -33.57 36.93 22.70
CA GLY A 556 -33.92 37.82 21.58
C GLY A 556 -32.96 37.71 20.39
N TRP A 557 -32.55 36.50 20.03
CA TRP A 557 -31.70 36.22 18.87
C TRP A 557 -32.45 36.40 17.54
N THR A 558 -31.91 37.23 16.65
CA THR A 558 -32.29 37.32 15.23
C THR A 558 -31.04 37.23 14.36
N PHE A 559 -31.18 36.70 13.15
CA PHE A 559 -30.10 36.60 12.17
C PHE A 559 -30.70 36.70 10.77
N ASP A 560 -30.25 37.68 10.00
CA ASP A 560 -30.79 38.03 8.70
C ASP A 560 -29.64 38.11 7.67
N TYR A 561 -29.81 37.45 6.53
CA TYR A 561 -28.92 37.61 5.38
C TYR A 561 -29.34 38.83 4.58
N TYR A 562 -28.38 39.61 4.09
CA TYR A 562 -28.68 40.69 3.17
C TYR A 562 -28.82 40.17 1.75
N ASP A 563 -29.78 40.72 1.02
CA ASP A 563 -29.92 40.41 -0.40
C ASP A 563 -28.76 41.02 -1.20
N GLU A 564 -28.34 42.25 -0.87
CA GLU A 564 -27.11 42.87 -1.39
C GLU A 564 -26.23 43.29 -0.20
N PRO A 565 -24.90 43.22 -0.31
CA PRO A 565 -24.01 43.66 0.76
C PRO A 565 -24.27 45.12 1.13
N ASP A 566 -24.11 45.46 2.41
CA ASP A 566 -24.23 46.84 2.85
C ASP A 566 -23.05 47.71 2.39
N ASP A 567 -23.07 49.01 2.73
CA ASP A 567 -22.04 49.98 2.32
C ASP A 567 -20.62 49.60 2.81
N ASP A 568 -20.53 48.78 3.86
CA ASP A 568 -19.28 48.26 4.44
C ASP A 568 -18.92 46.86 3.90
N GLY A 569 -19.75 46.28 3.04
CA GLY A 569 -19.54 44.98 2.39
C GLY A 569 -19.95 43.77 3.24
N TYR A 570 -20.73 43.95 4.32
CA TYR A 570 -21.23 42.84 5.12
C TYR A 570 -22.36 42.10 4.40
N GLU A 571 -22.45 40.79 4.61
CA GLU A 571 -23.41 39.90 3.93
C GLU A 571 -24.56 39.47 4.85
N TRP A 572 -24.46 39.68 6.16
CA TRP A 572 -25.50 39.36 7.14
C TRP A 572 -25.40 40.20 8.42
N HIS A 573 -26.50 40.21 9.19
CA HIS A 573 -26.64 40.86 10.48
C HIS A 573 -27.28 39.93 11.52
N ALA A 574 -26.81 40.02 12.77
CA ALA A 574 -27.33 39.27 13.90
C ALA A 574 -27.52 40.18 15.10
N PHE A 575 -28.63 40.02 15.82
CA PHE A 575 -28.97 40.80 17.01
C PHE A 575 -29.34 39.90 18.18
N PHE A 576 -28.87 40.23 19.39
CA PHE A 576 -29.22 39.49 20.62
C PHE A 576 -28.97 40.29 21.90
N HIS A 577 -29.45 39.75 23.02
CA HIS A 577 -29.27 40.30 24.36
C HIS A 577 -28.49 39.35 25.28
N THR A 578 -27.70 39.94 26.18
CA THR A 578 -26.95 39.25 27.24
C THR A 578 -27.15 39.89 28.61
N ALA A 579 -26.76 39.19 29.68
CA ALA A 579 -26.79 39.72 31.05
C ALA A 579 -25.77 40.86 31.26
N ILE A 580 -26.05 41.74 32.21
CA ILE A 580 -25.16 42.87 32.54
C ILE A 580 -23.84 42.34 33.13
N GLY A 581 -22.70 42.80 32.58
CA GLY A 581 -21.36 42.42 33.04
C GLY A 581 -20.61 41.44 32.13
N THR A 582 -21.27 40.94 31.08
CA THR A 582 -20.70 40.05 30.05
C THR A 582 -19.63 40.74 29.19
N ARG A 583 -19.66 42.08 29.11
CA ARG A 583 -18.80 42.95 28.28
C ARG A 583 -17.30 42.60 28.28
N ARG A 584 -16.69 42.34 29.43
CA ARG A 584 -15.25 42.56 29.63
C ARG A 584 -14.28 41.50 29.07
N ARG A 585 -14.73 40.50 28.30
CA ARG A 585 -13.85 39.40 27.82
C ARG A 585 -13.96 39.01 26.33
N CYS A 586 -15.06 39.28 25.62
CA CYS A 586 -15.24 38.77 24.25
C CYS A 586 -15.65 39.79 23.18
N PHE A 587 -16.55 40.72 23.51
CA PHE A 587 -17.15 41.60 22.50
C PHE A 587 -16.47 42.98 22.39
N ASP A 588 -15.67 43.38 23.39
CA ASP A 588 -14.97 44.67 23.41
C ASP A 588 -13.86 44.79 22.34
N ASN A 589 -13.48 43.68 21.68
CA ASN A 589 -12.42 43.66 20.66
C ASN A 589 -12.94 43.61 19.21
N ASN A 590 -14.26 43.71 18.99
CA ASN A 590 -14.93 43.60 17.68
C ASN A 590 -14.56 42.39 16.83
N ASN A 591 -14.06 41.32 17.46
CA ASN A 591 -13.39 40.20 16.81
C ASN A 591 -13.92 38.83 17.29
N VAL A 592 -15.24 38.65 17.22
CA VAL A 592 -15.92 37.39 17.59
C VAL A 592 -15.50 36.24 16.66
N HIS A 593 -15.17 36.53 15.40
CA HIS A 593 -14.60 35.58 14.44
C HIS A 593 -13.18 35.11 14.84
N LEU A 594 -12.43 35.90 15.62
CA LEU A 594 -11.11 35.47 16.11
C LEU A 594 -11.22 34.38 17.18
N LEU A 595 -12.37 34.27 17.85
CA LEU A 595 -12.68 33.13 18.74
C LEU A 595 -13.04 31.87 17.95
N SER A 596 -13.44 32.01 16.68
CA SER A 596 -13.60 30.90 15.73
C SER A 596 -12.33 30.56 14.97
N ARG A 597 -11.20 31.26 15.17
CA ARG A 597 -9.92 30.79 14.65
C ARG A 597 -9.56 29.46 15.33
N PRO A 598 -9.42 28.35 14.58
CA PRO A 598 -8.79 27.16 15.13
C PRO A 598 -7.36 27.53 15.56
N PRO A 599 -6.79 26.86 16.59
CA PRO A 599 -5.41 27.10 16.98
C PRO A 599 -4.51 26.86 15.77
N ASN A 600 -3.80 27.91 15.30
CA ASN A 600 -3.00 27.93 14.08
C ASN A 600 -3.75 27.46 12.82
N VAL A 601 -4.33 28.39 12.07
CA VAL A 601 -4.23 28.26 10.61
C VAL A 601 -2.76 28.60 10.30
N PRO A 602 -1.94 27.66 9.80
CA PRO A 602 -0.57 27.98 9.43
C PRO A 602 -0.61 29.16 8.46
N ARG A 603 0.28 30.15 8.64
CA ARG A 603 0.71 30.92 7.49
C ARG A 603 1.38 29.90 6.60
N VAL A 604 0.65 29.41 5.61
CA VAL A 604 1.15 28.43 4.67
C VAL A 604 2.29 29.14 3.92
N PRO A 605 3.58 28.83 4.15
CA PRO A 605 4.60 29.25 3.20
C PRO A 605 4.15 28.81 1.81
N LYS A 606 4.61 29.44 0.72
CA LYS A 606 4.39 28.93 -0.66
C LYS A 606 4.83 27.45 -0.87
N VAL A 607 5.33 26.80 0.18
CA VAL A 607 5.79 25.42 0.30
C VAL A 607 4.83 24.54 1.13
N ALA A 608 3.73 25.05 1.70
CA ALA A 608 2.76 24.23 2.44
C ALA A 608 1.34 24.21 1.84
N TYR A 609 1.08 24.92 0.73
CA TYR A 609 -0.16 24.74 -0.05
C TYR A 609 -0.02 23.52 -0.98
N HIS A 610 1.22 23.08 -1.22
CA HIS A 610 1.59 21.79 -1.77
C HIS A 610 1.58 20.64 -0.76
N LEU A 611 1.09 20.83 0.48
CA LEU A 611 1.04 19.74 1.49
C LEU A 611 -0.37 19.48 2.04
N ILE A 612 -1.38 20.15 1.47
CA ILE A 612 -2.80 19.75 1.55
C ILE A 612 -3.33 19.39 0.15
N HIS A 613 -2.61 19.79 -0.91
CA HIS A 613 -2.80 19.32 -2.29
C HIS A 613 -1.84 18.22 -2.74
N VAL A 614 -1.09 17.62 -1.81
CA VAL A 614 -0.26 16.46 -2.09
C VAL A 614 -0.46 15.51 -0.92
N HIS A 615 -1.07 14.35 -1.23
CA HIS A 615 -1.35 13.20 -0.35
C HIS A 615 -2.55 13.35 0.62
N GLN A 616 -3.72 12.78 0.27
CA GLN A 616 -4.24 11.46 0.72
C GLN A 616 -4.97 11.52 2.09
N ARG A 617 -6.08 10.82 2.34
CA ARG A 617 -6.20 9.34 2.32
C ARG A 617 -7.66 8.90 2.01
N THR A 618 -8.02 8.35 0.85
CA THR A 618 -7.85 6.91 0.63
C THR A 618 -6.38 6.54 0.66
N PRO A 619 -6.06 5.51 1.43
CA PRO A 619 -4.80 5.49 2.13
C PRO A 619 -3.69 5.19 1.08
N PRO A 620 -2.40 5.42 1.40
CA PRO A 620 -1.32 5.72 0.44
C PRO A 620 -1.17 4.79 -0.78
N PRO A 621 -0.41 5.13 -1.83
CA PRO A 621 0.03 4.22 -2.90
C PRO A 621 0.90 3.12 -2.33
N LYS A 622 1.65 3.42 -1.27
CA LYS A 622 2.17 2.42 -0.35
C LYS A 622 1.12 1.56 0.31
N LEU A 623 -0.15 1.92 0.29
CA LEU A 623 -1.30 1.15 0.75
C LEU A 623 -2.22 0.73 -0.39
N ILE A 624 -1.87 0.96 -1.66
CA ILE A 624 -2.43 0.19 -2.79
C ILE A 624 -1.39 -0.85 -3.22
N GLU A 625 -0.10 -0.58 -3.10
CA GLU A 625 0.94 -1.58 -2.90
C GLU A 625 0.70 -2.29 -1.56
N ASP A 626 0.71 -1.69 -0.37
CA ASP A 626 0.19 -2.30 0.89
C ASP A 626 -1.36 -2.47 0.90
N ILE A 627 -2.09 -2.58 -0.22
CA ILE A 627 -3.44 -3.24 -0.29
C ILE A 627 -3.42 -4.34 -1.35
N THR A 628 -2.51 -4.32 -2.32
CA THR A 628 -2.36 -5.36 -3.35
C THR A 628 -1.24 -6.32 -2.95
N ILE A 629 -0.12 -5.82 -2.42
CA ILE A 629 0.73 -6.42 -1.40
C ILE A 629 -0.08 -6.65 -0.11
N MET A 630 -0.80 -5.73 0.57
CA MET A 630 -1.77 -6.19 1.62
C MET A 630 -3.08 -6.79 1.06
N ALA A 631 -3.08 -7.46 -0.09
CA ALA A 631 -4.13 -8.42 -0.48
C ALA A 631 -3.49 -9.71 -0.98
N ALA A 632 -2.27 -9.68 -1.53
CA ALA A 632 -1.40 -10.81 -1.82
C ALA A 632 -0.62 -11.23 -0.57
N GLN A 633 0.08 -10.31 0.07
CA GLN A 633 0.61 -10.34 1.44
C GLN A 633 -0.46 -10.22 2.53
N GLN A 634 -1.67 -9.68 2.35
CA GLN A 634 -2.75 -9.93 3.34
C GLN A 634 -3.43 -11.26 3.11
N SER A 635 -3.48 -11.81 1.90
CA SER A 635 -3.89 -13.20 1.72
C SER A 635 -2.82 -14.18 2.19
N ASP A 636 -1.53 -13.82 2.13
CA ASP A 636 -0.43 -14.59 2.72
C ASP A 636 -0.22 -14.30 4.20
N ASN A 637 -0.48 -13.09 4.71
CA ASN A 637 -0.46 -12.78 6.15
C ASN A 637 -1.71 -13.30 6.83
N VAL A 638 -2.87 -13.33 6.16
CA VAL A 638 -4.08 -14.03 6.64
C VAL A 638 -3.85 -15.53 6.51
N ALA A 639 -3.22 -16.05 5.45
CA ALA A 639 -2.84 -17.46 5.41
C ALA A 639 -1.79 -17.79 6.48
N HIS A 640 -0.81 -16.93 6.78
CA HIS A 640 0.18 -17.09 7.85
C HIS A 640 -0.42 -16.89 9.24
N ALA A 641 -1.40 -15.99 9.41
CA ALA A 641 -2.10 -15.75 10.67
C ALA A 641 -3.13 -16.86 10.94
N LEU A 642 -3.84 -17.35 9.92
CA LEU A 642 -4.77 -18.48 10.00
C LEU A 642 -4.02 -19.81 10.11
N SER A 643 -2.91 -20.02 9.39
CA SER A 643 -2.04 -21.19 9.58
C SER A 643 -1.26 -21.12 10.89
N GLY A 644 -0.90 -19.92 11.36
CA GLY A 644 -0.28 -19.70 12.67
C GLY A 644 -1.27 -19.92 13.83
N ALA A 645 -2.50 -19.39 13.71
CA ALA A 645 -3.57 -19.60 14.68
C ALA A 645 -4.07 -21.04 14.64
N GLY A 646 -4.31 -21.59 13.45
CA GLY A 646 -4.70 -22.99 13.23
C GLY A 646 -3.61 -23.96 13.68
N GLY A 647 -2.35 -23.71 13.31
CA GLY A 647 -1.19 -24.47 13.77
C GLY A 647 -1.01 -24.37 15.28
N GLY A 648 -1.26 -23.21 15.87
CA GLY A 648 -1.28 -23.01 17.32
C GLY A 648 -2.38 -23.80 18.03
N LEU A 649 -3.61 -23.79 17.48
CA LEU A 649 -4.75 -24.54 18.01
C LEU A 649 -4.55 -26.05 17.88
N LEU A 650 -4.06 -26.54 16.73
CA LEU A 650 -3.75 -27.96 16.51
C LEU A 650 -2.60 -28.43 17.39
N SER A 651 -1.53 -27.63 17.51
CA SER A 651 -0.42 -27.93 18.42
C SER A 651 -0.86 -27.94 19.87
N MET A 652 -1.73 -26.99 20.25
CA MET A 652 -2.30 -26.94 21.59
C MET A 652 -3.17 -28.17 21.84
N ALA A 653 -4.01 -28.57 20.89
CA ALA A 653 -4.84 -29.78 21.00
C ALA A 653 -3.98 -31.04 21.15
N LEU A 654 -2.95 -31.21 20.31
CA LEU A 654 -2.06 -32.39 20.39
C LEU A 654 -1.23 -32.43 21.66
N THR A 655 -0.83 -31.27 22.17
CA THR A 655 -0.01 -31.19 23.38
C THR A 655 -0.82 -30.98 24.66
N TYR A 656 -2.15 -30.85 24.55
CA TYR A 656 -3.06 -30.66 25.68
C TYR A 656 -2.95 -31.76 26.75
N PRO A 657 -2.76 -33.06 26.40
CA PRO A 657 -2.49 -34.09 27.39
C PRO A 657 -1.31 -33.76 28.32
N LEU A 658 -0.24 -33.17 27.79
CA LEU A 658 0.92 -32.77 28.60
C LEU A 658 0.61 -31.57 29.50
N ILE A 659 -0.29 -30.67 29.07
CA ILE A 659 -0.81 -29.59 29.92
C ILE A 659 -1.59 -30.21 31.08
N THR A 660 -2.54 -31.10 30.80
CA THR A 660 -3.33 -31.80 31.82
C THR A 660 -2.46 -32.53 32.83
N LEU A 661 -1.44 -33.26 32.35
CA LEU A 661 -0.50 -33.98 33.21
C LEU A 661 0.38 -33.02 34.03
N SER A 662 0.86 -31.92 33.42
CA SER A 662 1.64 -30.91 34.14
C SER A 662 0.82 -30.22 35.23
N THR A 663 -0.42 -29.81 34.91
CA THR A 663 -1.31 -29.10 35.84
C THR A 663 -1.77 -30.01 36.98
N ARG A 664 -2.10 -31.27 36.70
CA ARG A 664 -2.40 -32.26 37.75
C ARG A 664 -1.20 -32.51 38.66
N ALA A 665 -0.01 -32.66 38.08
CA ALA A 665 1.22 -32.81 38.86
C ALA A 665 1.55 -31.57 39.70
N GLN A 666 1.25 -30.36 39.22
CA GLN A 666 1.48 -29.11 39.96
C GLN A 666 0.57 -28.98 41.20
N VAL A 667 -0.66 -29.49 41.14
CA VAL A 667 -1.66 -29.37 42.23
C VAL A 667 -1.71 -30.59 43.15
N GLU A 668 -1.06 -31.70 42.79
CA GLU A 668 -1.04 -32.91 43.60
C GLU A 668 -0.09 -32.76 44.80
N SER A 669 -0.64 -32.94 46.00
CA SER A 669 0.10 -32.90 47.28
C SER A 669 1.08 -34.06 47.40
N THR A 670 2.28 -33.78 47.94
CA THR A 670 3.35 -34.76 48.22
C THR A 670 2.97 -35.86 49.22
N ARG A 671 1.85 -35.74 49.95
CA ARG A 671 1.37 -36.80 50.86
C ARG A 671 1.00 -38.10 50.13
N LYS A 672 0.75 -38.08 48.81
CA LYS A 672 0.66 -39.28 47.98
C LYS A 672 2.01 -39.56 47.32
N ARG A 673 2.68 -40.64 47.76
CA ARG A 673 3.97 -41.14 47.21
C ARG A 673 3.82 -41.81 45.83
N THR A 674 2.90 -41.37 44.98
CA THR A 674 2.74 -41.94 43.64
C THR A 674 3.70 -41.27 42.68
N THR A 675 4.42 -42.08 41.91
CA THR A 675 5.28 -41.59 40.84
C THR A 675 4.42 -41.00 39.72
N PHE A 676 5.00 -40.08 38.93
CA PHE A 676 4.28 -39.44 37.81
C PHE A 676 3.69 -40.46 36.82
N LEU A 677 4.40 -41.55 36.57
CA LEU A 677 3.96 -42.68 35.72
C LEU A 677 2.76 -43.43 36.33
N GLU A 678 2.75 -43.65 37.64
CA GLU A 678 1.63 -44.28 38.34
C GLU A 678 0.38 -43.38 38.35
N SER A 679 0.54 -42.09 38.63
CA SER A 679 -0.57 -41.12 38.55
C SER A 679 -1.13 -41.02 37.13
N THR A 680 -0.28 -41.11 36.10
CA THR A 680 -0.69 -41.09 34.68
C THR A 680 -1.43 -42.38 34.28
N ARG A 681 -0.92 -43.56 34.69
CA ARG A 681 -1.60 -44.85 34.46
C ARG A 681 -2.93 -44.93 35.19
N ALA A 682 -2.98 -44.48 36.43
CA ALA A 682 -4.21 -44.44 37.22
C ALA A 682 -5.26 -43.52 36.59
N LEU A 683 -4.82 -42.40 36.01
CA LEU A 683 -5.70 -41.50 35.27
C LEU A 683 -6.26 -42.16 34.00
N LEU A 684 -5.40 -42.75 33.19
CA LEU A 684 -5.82 -43.45 31.96
C LEU A 684 -6.75 -44.62 32.25
N ALA A 685 -6.50 -45.35 33.34
CA ALA A 685 -7.37 -46.43 33.78
C ALA A 685 -8.75 -45.94 34.29
N ARG A 686 -8.81 -44.74 34.91
CA ARG A 686 -10.03 -44.20 35.51
C ARG A 686 -10.90 -43.42 34.53
N ASP A 687 -10.30 -42.52 33.76
CA ASP A 687 -11.00 -41.54 32.92
C ASP A 687 -10.85 -41.84 31.42
N GLY A 688 -10.08 -42.88 31.08
CA GLY A 688 -9.72 -43.18 29.69
C GLY A 688 -8.85 -42.08 29.05
N PRO A 689 -8.54 -42.22 27.75
CA PRO A 689 -7.79 -41.21 26.99
C PRO A 689 -8.47 -39.83 26.94
N SER A 690 -9.80 -39.78 26.97
CA SER A 690 -10.57 -38.52 26.96
C SER A 690 -10.35 -37.69 28.24
N GLY A 691 -10.01 -38.33 29.37
CA GLY A 691 -9.65 -37.66 30.62
C GLY A 691 -8.38 -36.81 30.56
N LEU A 692 -7.56 -36.97 29.51
CA LEU A 692 -6.40 -36.11 29.22
C LEU A 692 -6.80 -34.78 28.56
N TYR A 693 -8.03 -34.68 28.04
CA TYR A 693 -8.58 -33.51 27.36
C TYR A 693 -9.58 -32.72 28.23
N ALA A 694 -9.66 -33.05 29.52
CA ALA A 694 -10.57 -32.39 30.45
C ALA A 694 -10.25 -30.89 30.60
N GLY A 695 -11.17 -30.04 30.12
CA GLY A 695 -11.05 -28.58 30.13
C GLY A 695 -10.70 -27.96 28.77
N LEU A 696 -10.50 -28.76 27.71
CA LEU A 696 -10.07 -28.27 26.40
C LEU A 696 -10.94 -27.13 25.89
N ASP A 697 -12.27 -27.27 25.93
CA ASP A 697 -13.21 -26.25 25.45
C ASP A 697 -13.03 -24.90 26.17
N SER A 698 -12.84 -24.92 27.49
CA SER A 698 -12.56 -23.72 28.28
C SER A 698 -11.19 -23.13 27.98
N ALA A 699 -10.21 -23.97 27.69
CA ALA A 699 -8.85 -23.54 27.35
C ALA A 699 -8.80 -22.89 25.96
N LEU A 700 -9.52 -23.42 24.96
CA LEU A 700 -9.59 -22.85 23.61
C LEU A 700 -10.22 -21.45 23.64
N VAL A 701 -11.36 -21.29 24.33
CA VAL A 701 -12.00 -19.98 24.53
C VAL A 701 -11.07 -19.02 25.29
N GLY A 702 -10.41 -19.51 26.35
CA GLY A 702 -9.46 -18.73 27.13
C GLY A 702 -8.28 -18.22 26.30
N ILE A 703 -7.69 -19.07 25.46
CA ILE A 703 -6.56 -18.70 24.59
C ILE A 703 -6.98 -17.63 23.57
N THR A 704 -8.13 -17.78 22.92
CA THR A 704 -8.65 -16.79 21.96
C THR A 704 -8.83 -15.43 22.62
N LEU A 705 -9.44 -15.39 23.80
CA LEU A 705 -9.64 -14.14 24.54
C LEU A 705 -8.32 -13.54 25.05
N THR A 706 -7.41 -14.38 25.56
CA THR A 706 -6.07 -13.97 26.00
C THR A 706 -5.30 -13.29 24.87
N ASN A 707 -5.32 -13.85 23.65
CA ASN A 707 -4.66 -13.24 22.51
C ASN A 707 -5.31 -11.91 22.12
N PHE A 708 -6.64 -11.84 22.02
CA PHE A 708 -7.36 -10.61 21.67
C PHE A 708 -7.05 -9.46 22.63
N VAL A 709 -7.18 -9.72 23.93
CA VAL A 709 -6.93 -8.71 24.97
C VAL A 709 -5.47 -8.26 24.96
N TYR A 710 -4.52 -9.19 24.83
CA TYR A 710 -3.11 -8.85 24.77
C TYR A 710 -2.79 -7.89 23.63
N TYR A 711 -3.21 -8.20 22.40
CA TYR A 711 -2.92 -7.35 21.25
C TYR A 711 -3.62 -5.98 21.33
N TYR A 712 -4.88 -5.94 21.78
CA TYR A 712 -5.61 -4.68 21.95
C TYR A 712 -4.87 -3.73 22.91
N TYR A 713 -4.51 -4.20 24.11
CA TYR A 713 -3.82 -3.38 25.10
C TYR A 713 -2.35 -3.09 24.73
N TYR A 714 -1.71 -3.96 23.94
CA TYR A 714 -0.38 -3.70 23.40
C TYR A 714 -0.39 -2.53 22.42
N GLU A 715 -1.30 -2.53 21.43
CA GLU A 715 -1.43 -1.43 20.48
C GLU A 715 -1.88 -0.13 21.15
N TRP A 716 -2.78 -0.21 22.12
CA TRP A 716 -3.18 0.95 22.93
C TRP A 716 -1.99 1.56 23.70
N SER A 717 -1.18 0.72 24.36
CA SER A 717 0.01 1.18 25.10
C SER A 717 1.07 1.75 24.16
N ARG A 718 1.26 1.10 23.00
CA ARG A 718 2.18 1.55 21.94
C ARG A 718 1.77 2.92 21.38
N ALA A 719 0.49 3.13 21.08
CA ALA A 719 -0.02 4.42 20.59
C ALA A 719 0.16 5.54 21.63
N ALA A 720 -0.03 5.24 22.92
CA ALA A 720 0.18 6.19 24.00
C ALA A 720 1.66 6.61 24.12
N PHE A 721 2.60 5.66 24.03
CA PHE A 721 4.03 5.96 24.05
C PHE A 721 4.51 6.74 22.82
N LEU A 722 3.97 6.43 21.63
CA LEU A 722 4.29 7.18 20.40
C LEU A 722 3.77 8.61 20.42
N LYS A 723 2.58 8.86 21.00
CA LYS A 723 2.00 10.21 21.13
C LYS A 723 2.81 11.13 22.06
N ALA A 724 3.59 10.56 22.98
CA ALA A 724 4.45 11.31 23.90
C ALA A 724 5.84 11.63 23.31
N ARG A 725 6.09 11.31 22.03
CA ARG A 725 7.41 11.43 21.39
C ARG A 725 7.36 12.14 20.04
N ALA A 726 8.53 12.64 19.63
CA ALA A 726 8.82 13.20 18.30
C ALA A 726 9.44 12.18 17.33
N THR A 727 9.64 10.92 17.75
CA THR A 727 10.26 9.85 16.91
C THR A 727 9.25 8.75 16.57
N PRO A 728 9.31 8.15 15.36
CA PRO A 728 8.29 7.22 14.87
C PRO A 728 8.45 5.76 15.34
N ARG A 729 9.42 5.43 16.20
CA ARG A 729 9.67 4.06 16.68
C ARG A 729 9.87 3.99 18.19
N LEU A 730 9.33 2.93 18.82
CA LEU A 730 9.55 2.61 20.24
C LEU A 730 10.96 2.04 20.42
N SER A 731 11.61 2.44 21.51
CA SER A 731 12.79 1.72 21.98
C SER A 731 12.42 0.31 22.46
N THR A 732 13.42 -0.57 22.54
CA THR A 732 13.26 -1.93 23.05
C THR A 732 12.69 -1.94 24.46
N LEU A 733 13.14 -1.02 25.33
CA LEU A 733 12.65 -0.89 26.71
C LEU A 733 11.16 -0.48 26.74
N GLU A 734 10.77 0.48 25.90
CA GLU A 734 9.36 0.93 25.81
C GLU A 734 8.45 -0.17 25.24
N SER A 735 8.95 -0.96 24.29
CA SER A 735 8.24 -2.12 23.74
C SER A 735 8.04 -3.22 24.79
N MET A 736 9.03 -3.43 25.65
CA MET A 736 8.93 -4.35 26.80
C MET A 736 7.94 -3.83 27.85
N LEU A 737 7.92 -2.52 28.11
CA LEU A 737 6.94 -1.89 29.02
C LEU A 737 5.51 -1.97 28.46
N ALA A 738 5.32 -1.74 27.16
CA ALA A 738 4.04 -1.91 26.47
C ALA A 738 3.56 -3.37 26.56
N GLY A 739 4.46 -4.33 26.35
CA GLY A 739 4.17 -5.76 26.55
C GLY A 739 3.82 -6.11 27.99
N ALA A 740 4.46 -5.48 28.98
CA ALA A 740 4.16 -5.69 30.39
C ALA A 740 2.79 -5.14 30.81
N LEU A 741 2.41 -3.96 30.29
CA LEU A 741 1.09 -3.36 30.50
C LEU A 741 0.00 -4.22 29.86
N ALA A 742 0.20 -4.65 28.62
CA ALA A 742 -0.69 -5.54 27.90
C ALA A 742 -0.85 -6.90 28.59
N GLY A 743 0.26 -7.52 29.01
CA GLY A 743 0.25 -8.77 29.77
C GLY A 743 -0.49 -8.65 31.09
N SER A 744 -0.33 -7.52 31.80
CA SER A 744 -1.02 -7.27 33.08
C SER A 744 -2.53 -7.12 32.91
N ALA A 745 -2.97 -6.35 31.91
CA ALA A 745 -4.39 -6.22 31.57
C ALA A 745 -5.01 -7.57 31.16
N THR A 746 -4.26 -8.36 30.39
CA THR A 746 -4.67 -9.71 29.96
C THR A 746 -4.85 -10.65 31.14
N VAL A 747 -3.92 -10.63 32.11
CA VAL A 747 -4.04 -11.41 33.34
C VAL A 747 -5.29 -11.01 34.11
N MET A 748 -5.54 -9.72 34.31
CA MET A 748 -6.71 -9.23 35.05
C MET A 748 -8.03 -9.67 34.42
N LEU A 749 -8.12 -9.64 33.09
CA LEU A 749 -9.36 -9.96 32.37
C LEU A 749 -9.58 -11.46 32.17
N THR A 750 -8.51 -12.24 31.99
CA THR A 750 -8.63 -13.67 31.63
C THR A 750 -8.42 -14.64 32.79
N ASN A 751 -7.96 -14.19 33.96
CA ASN A 751 -7.78 -15.05 35.13
C ASN A 751 -9.02 -15.91 35.48
N PRO A 752 -10.27 -15.38 35.43
CA PRO A 752 -11.46 -16.19 35.70
C PRO A 752 -11.57 -17.46 34.84
N ILE A 753 -11.25 -17.36 33.56
CA ILE A 753 -11.31 -18.49 32.62
C ILE A 753 -10.25 -19.53 32.99
N TRP A 754 -9.04 -19.07 33.33
CA TRP A 754 -7.95 -19.96 33.71
C TRP A 754 -8.20 -20.65 35.05
N VAL A 755 -8.90 -20.02 36.00
CA VAL A 755 -9.35 -20.65 37.25
C VAL A 755 -10.34 -21.78 36.94
N ILE A 756 -11.36 -21.52 36.12
CA ILE A 756 -12.37 -22.52 35.71
C ILE A 756 -11.67 -23.70 35.02
N ASN A 757 -10.82 -23.42 34.04
CA ASN A 757 -10.08 -24.45 33.31
C ASN A 757 -9.23 -25.31 34.25
N THR A 758 -8.47 -24.68 35.16
CA THR A 758 -7.61 -25.42 36.10
C THR A 758 -8.44 -26.34 37.00
N ARG A 759 -9.63 -25.91 37.45
CA ARG A 759 -10.53 -26.74 38.27
C ARG A 759 -11.18 -27.87 37.49
N MET A 760 -11.52 -27.65 36.22
CA MET A 760 -11.99 -28.72 35.34
C MET A 760 -10.90 -29.77 35.09
N THR A 761 -9.68 -29.34 34.79
CA THR A 761 -8.53 -30.22 34.51
C THR A 761 -8.11 -31.02 35.75
N THR A 762 -8.16 -30.41 36.95
CA THR A 762 -7.69 -31.05 38.20
C THR A 762 -8.77 -31.78 38.98
N ARG A 763 -10.01 -31.77 38.46
CA ARG A 763 -11.16 -32.43 39.09
C ARG A 763 -10.86 -33.90 39.36
N LYS A 764 -11.13 -34.32 40.60
CA LYS A 764 -11.24 -35.72 40.96
C LYS A 764 -12.69 -36.12 40.71
N ARG A 765 -12.94 -37.11 39.84
CA ARG A 765 -14.23 -37.81 39.84
C ARG A 765 -14.40 -38.35 41.25
N ALA A 766 -15.46 -37.95 41.95
CA ALA A 766 -15.79 -38.59 43.21
C ALA A 766 -15.98 -40.07 42.88
N ASN A 767 -15.18 -40.94 43.49
CA ASN A 767 -15.49 -42.36 43.46
C ASN A 767 -16.92 -42.48 43.95
N SER A 768 -17.73 -43.13 43.13
CA SER A 768 -19.02 -43.70 43.43
C SER A 768 -18.94 -44.52 44.72
N VAL A 769 -19.02 -43.85 45.87
CA VAL A 769 -19.39 -44.48 47.12
C VAL A 769 -20.89 -44.29 47.22
N SER A 770 -21.60 -45.38 46.92
CA SER A 770 -23.05 -45.58 47.16
C SER A 770 -24.05 -45.10 46.10
N ALA A 771 -23.79 -45.34 44.82
CA ALA A 771 -24.86 -45.33 43.82
C ALA A 771 -25.57 -46.70 43.83
N LEU A 772 -26.82 -46.75 44.29
CA LEU A 772 -27.72 -47.91 44.17
C LEU A 772 -27.80 -48.37 42.69
N PRO A 773 -28.01 -49.68 42.42
CA PRO A 773 -28.18 -50.19 41.06
C PRO A 773 -29.33 -49.44 40.37
N GLY A 774 -29.05 -48.76 39.26
CA GLY A 774 -30.05 -48.03 38.47
C GLY A 774 -29.99 -46.50 38.51
N THR A 775 -29.03 -45.89 39.22
CA THR A 775 -28.83 -44.43 39.16
C THR A 775 -27.86 -44.05 38.02
N PRO A 776 -28.24 -43.14 37.10
CA PRO A 776 -27.38 -42.75 35.97
C PRO A 776 -26.11 -42.05 36.47
N GLU A 777 -24.94 -42.41 35.90
CA GLU A 777 -23.66 -41.79 36.22
C GLU A 777 -23.75 -40.25 36.14
N ALA A 778 -23.33 -39.56 37.21
CA ALA A 778 -23.26 -38.11 37.23
C ALA A 778 -22.29 -37.61 36.14
N LYS A 779 -22.85 -37.07 35.05
CA LYS A 779 -22.09 -36.45 33.96
C LYS A 779 -21.20 -35.34 34.52
N ALA A 780 -20.01 -35.18 33.94
CA ALA A 780 -19.15 -34.07 34.31
C ALA A 780 -19.88 -32.73 34.04
N PRO A 781 -19.86 -31.78 35.00
CA PRO A 781 -20.47 -30.49 34.79
C PRO A 781 -19.75 -29.79 33.65
N SER A 782 -20.51 -29.11 32.80
CA SER A 782 -19.99 -28.28 31.72
C SER A 782 -19.16 -27.12 32.29
N THR A 783 -18.45 -26.40 31.42
CA THR A 783 -17.73 -25.17 31.79
C THR A 783 -18.65 -24.17 32.51
N VAL A 784 -19.88 -24.00 32.01
CA VAL A 784 -20.90 -23.15 32.63
C VAL A 784 -21.37 -23.72 33.96
N GLY A 785 -21.56 -25.04 34.07
CA GLY A 785 -21.88 -25.70 35.33
C GLY A 785 -20.80 -25.53 36.39
N THR A 786 -19.53 -25.57 35.99
CA THR A 786 -18.38 -25.34 36.87
C THR A 786 -18.30 -23.88 37.32
N LEU A 787 -18.55 -22.92 36.42
CA LEU A 787 -18.65 -21.49 36.75
C LEU A 787 -19.77 -21.22 37.77
N LEU A 788 -20.97 -21.73 37.52
CA LEU A 788 -22.11 -21.54 38.42
C LEU A 788 -21.88 -22.18 39.79
N ALA A 789 -21.24 -23.37 39.83
CA ALA A 789 -20.83 -24.01 41.08
C ALA A 789 -19.82 -23.14 41.84
N LEU A 790 -18.81 -22.59 41.18
CA LEU A 790 -17.83 -21.69 41.80
C LEU A 790 -18.46 -20.43 42.37
N LEU A 791 -19.32 -19.77 41.59
CA LEU A 791 -20.02 -18.56 42.03
C LEU A 791 -20.93 -18.82 43.23
N LYS A 792 -21.63 -19.96 43.24
CA LYS A 792 -22.53 -20.35 44.32
C LYS A 792 -21.78 -20.80 45.57
N GLU A 793 -20.73 -21.61 45.42
CA GLU A 793 -20.07 -22.29 46.53
C GLU A 793 -18.91 -21.49 47.11
N GLU A 794 -18.19 -20.68 46.34
CA GLU A 794 -16.97 -19.97 46.77
C GLU A 794 -17.07 -18.44 46.60
N GLY A 795 -18.00 -17.97 45.77
CA GLY A 795 -18.23 -16.56 45.48
C GLY A 795 -17.36 -16.01 44.34
N PRO A 796 -17.67 -14.80 43.85
CA PRO A 796 -17.04 -14.22 42.66
C PRO A 796 -15.54 -13.95 42.82
N LEU A 797 -15.07 -13.66 44.04
CA LEU A 797 -13.64 -13.41 44.30
C LEU A 797 -12.76 -14.64 44.07
N ALA A 798 -13.33 -15.86 44.12
CA ALA A 798 -12.59 -17.09 43.83
C ALA A 798 -12.08 -17.15 42.38
N LEU A 799 -12.72 -16.43 41.45
CA LEU A 799 -12.29 -16.34 40.05
C LEU A 799 -10.98 -15.55 39.87
N PHE A 800 -10.58 -14.77 40.87
CA PHE A 800 -9.33 -14.00 40.89
C PHE A 800 -8.24 -14.65 41.75
N SER A 801 -8.48 -15.84 42.30
CA SER A 801 -7.45 -16.60 42.99
C SER A 801 -6.27 -16.86 42.05
N GLY A 802 -5.04 -16.62 42.52
CA GLY A 802 -3.83 -16.79 41.72
C GLY A 802 -3.46 -15.63 40.79
N VAL A 803 -4.20 -14.50 40.82
CA VAL A 803 -3.89 -13.33 39.97
C VAL A 803 -2.50 -12.73 40.25
N LEU A 804 -2.07 -12.67 41.52
CA LEU A 804 -0.76 -12.13 41.90
C LEU A 804 0.42 -12.92 41.30
N PRO A 805 0.53 -14.25 41.48
CA PRO A 805 1.58 -15.00 40.79
C PRO A 805 1.41 -14.95 39.27
N ALA A 806 0.18 -14.83 38.74
CA ALA A 806 -0.02 -14.64 37.30
C ALA A 806 0.53 -13.31 36.77
N LEU A 807 0.46 -12.22 37.54
CA LEU A 807 1.06 -10.93 37.17
C LEU A 807 2.59 -10.99 37.19
N VAL A 808 3.19 -11.71 38.16
CA VAL A 808 4.64 -11.93 38.17
C VAL A 808 5.08 -12.69 36.92
N LEU A 809 4.27 -13.63 36.42
CA LEU A 809 4.56 -14.39 35.21
C LEU A 809 4.58 -13.55 33.92
N VAL A 810 4.12 -12.30 33.94
CA VAL A 810 4.27 -11.37 32.81
C VAL A 810 5.75 -11.08 32.51
N ILE A 811 6.66 -11.32 33.46
CA ILE A 811 8.11 -11.21 33.22
C ILE A 811 8.68 -12.34 32.34
N ASN A 812 7.94 -13.45 32.15
CA ASN A 812 8.46 -14.61 31.42
C ASN A 812 8.84 -14.28 29.96
N PRO A 813 7.98 -13.62 29.15
CA PRO A 813 8.35 -13.16 27.81
C PRO A 813 9.53 -12.18 27.80
N ILE A 814 9.64 -11.30 28.81
CA ILE A 814 10.76 -10.36 28.96
C ILE A 814 12.08 -11.12 29.10
N LEU A 815 12.14 -12.11 30.00
CA LEU A 815 13.33 -12.95 30.19
C LEU A 815 13.68 -13.75 28.93
N GLN A 816 12.67 -14.33 28.27
CA GLN A 816 12.87 -15.08 27.02
C GLN A 816 13.50 -14.20 25.94
N TYR A 817 12.95 -12.99 25.73
CA TYR A 817 13.43 -12.07 24.70
C TYR A 817 14.82 -11.53 25.02
N THR A 818 15.06 -11.08 26.25
CA THR A 818 16.39 -10.59 26.67
C THR A 818 17.45 -11.67 26.46
N LEU A 819 17.16 -12.93 26.80
CA LEU A 819 18.09 -14.02 26.59
C LEU A 819 18.28 -14.33 25.09
N PHE A 820 17.21 -14.30 24.29
CA PHE A 820 17.29 -14.46 22.85
C PHE A 820 18.21 -13.42 22.21
N GLU A 821 18.05 -12.13 22.54
CA GLU A 821 18.88 -11.04 22.02
C GLU A 821 20.35 -11.19 22.40
N GLN A 822 20.64 -11.50 23.68
CA GLN A 822 22.02 -11.70 24.13
C GLN A 822 22.69 -12.86 23.40
N LEU A 823 21.98 -13.98 23.23
CA LEU A 823 22.50 -15.14 22.52
C LEU A 823 22.64 -14.88 21.02
N ARG A 824 21.68 -14.17 20.42
CA ARG A 824 21.70 -13.78 19.02
C ARG A 824 22.91 -12.90 18.72
N ASN A 825 23.14 -11.85 19.52
CA ASN A 825 24.29 -10.95 19.38
C ASN A 825 25.63 -11.69 19.49
N VAL A 826 25.73 -12.72 20.35
CA VAL A 826 26.92 -13.56 20.47
C VAL A 826 27.14 -14.41 19.22
N VAL A 827 26.07 -14.95 18.63
CA VAL A 827 26.16 -15.78 17.42
C VAL A 827 26.43 -14.93 16.17
N GLU A 828 25.79 -13.77 16.04
CA GLU A 828 25.98 -12.84 14.92
C GLU A 828 27.42 -12.34 14.79
N ARG A 829 28.15 -12.20 15.89
CA ARG A 829 29.60 -11.90 15.89
C ARG A 829 30.46 -12.96 15.22
N ARG A 830 29.95 -14.19 15.01
CA ARG A 830 30.71 -15.32 14.45
C ARG A 830 30.14 -15.86 13.14
N ARG A 831 28.83 -15.72 12.90
CA ARG A 831 28.14 -16.22 11.71
C ARG A 831 26.76 -15.57 11.55
N LYS A 832 26.23 -15.49 10.33
CA LYS A 832 24.84 -15.08 10.09
C LYS A 832 23.86 -16.04 10.78
N VAL A 833 22.82 -15.49 11.41
CA VAL A 833 21.78 -16.28 12.10
C VAL A 833 20.73 -16.73 11.09
N THR A 834 20.65 -18.04 10.84
CA THR A 834 19.60 -18.64 10.01
C THR A 834 18.28 -18.77 10.78
N PRO A 835 17.12 -18.94 10.11
CA PRO A 835 15.83 -19.15 10.77
C PRO A 835 15.83 -20.32 11.77
N PHE A 836 16.55 -21.40 11.43
CA PHE A 836 16.71 -22.55 12.33
C PHE A 836 17.53 -22.22 13.58
N ILE A 837 18.61 -21.43 13.44
CA ILE A 837 19.41 -20.98 14.58
C ILE A 837 18.56 -20.04 15.46
N ALA A 838 17.82 -19.10 14.87
CA ALA A 838 16.92 -18.22 15.61
C ALA A 838 15.85 -19.02 16.39
N PHE A 839 15.28 -20.06 15.79
CA PHE A 839 14.36 -20.97 16.47
C PHE A 839 15.01 -21.65 17.68
N LEU A 840 16.22 -22.20 17.54
CA LEU A 840 16.93 -22.85 18.65
C LEU A 840 17.26 -21.87 19.78
N LEU A 841 17.69 -20.65 19.43
CA LEU A 841 17.95 -19.59 20.41
C LEU A 841 16.67 -19.17 21.13
N GLY A 842 15.55 -19.05 20.41
CA GLY A 842 14.24 -18.74 20.99
C GLY A 842 13.73 -19.87 21.90
N ALA A 843 13.91 -21.13 21.50
CA ALA A 843 13.55 -22.30 22.29
C ALA A 843 14.38 -22.37 23.58
N LEU A 844 15.70 -22.15 23.50
CA LEU A 844 16.58 -22.07 24.67
C LEU A 844 16.17 -20.91 25.60
N GLY A 845 15.87 -19.74 25.02
CA GLY A 845 15.34 -18.58 25.72
C GLY A 845 14.08 -18.93 26.53
N LYS A 846 13.13 -19.61 25.89
CA LYS A 846 11.87 -20.03 26.50
C LYS A 846 12.08 -21.07 27.60
N LEU A 847 13.00 -22.01 27.44
CA LEU A 847 13.32 -23.02 28.45
C LEU A 847 13.90 -22.40 29.71
N VAL A 848 14.86 -21.47 29.57
CA VAL A 848 15.48 -20.78 30.71
C VAL A 848 14.45 -19.88 31.40
N ALA A 849 13.71 -19.06 30.65
CA ALA A 849 12.66 -18.20 31.20
C ALA A 849 11.58 -19.01 31.95
N THR A 850 11.13 -20.12 31.35
CA THR A 850 10.15 -21.02 31.99
C THR A 850 10.72 -21.66 33.25
N SER A 851 12.00 -22.07 33.26
CA SER A 851 12.63 -22.69 34.43
C SER A 851 12.78 -21.70 35.60
N VAL A 852 13.13 -20.45 35.30
CA VAL A 852 13.24 -19.37 36.31
C VAL A 852 11.87 -19.02 36.89
N THR A 853 10.85 -18.95 36.04
CA THR A 853 9.50 -18.53 36.44
C THR A 853 8.62 -19.70 36.90
N TYR A 854 9.08 -20.94 36.78
CA TYR A 854 8.33 -22.16 37.10
C TYR A 854 7.75 -22.19 38.52
N PRO A 855 8.46 -21.74 39.58
CA PRO A 855 7.89 -21.68 40.92
C PRO A 855 6.58 -20.90 41.00
N TYR A 856 6.47 -19.80 40.26
CA TYR A 856 5.25 -18.99 40.18
C TYR A 856 4.15 -19.66 39.34
N ILE A 857 4.51 -20.47 38.34
CA ILE A 857 3.55 -21.31 37.59
C ILE A 857 2.91 -22.33 38.54
N THR A 858 3.71 -23.03 39.34
CA THR A 858 3.20 -24.01 40.32
C THR A 858 2.34 -23.33 41.38
N LEU A 859 2.75 -22.17 41.87
CA LEU A 859 2.01 -21.39 42.85
C LEU A 859 0.64 -20.93 42.30
N LYS A 860 0.61 -20.41 41.06
CA LYS A 860 -0.62 -20.04 40.36
C LYS A 860 -1.59 -21.22 40.28
N SER A 861 -1.13 -22.37 39.79
CA SER A 861 -1.96 -23.57 39.63
C SER A 861 -2.55 -24.05 40.96
N ARG A 862 -1.78 -24.03 42.05
CA ARG A 862 -2.27 -24.41 43.39
C ARG A 862 -3.29 -23.42 43.93
N MET A 863 -3.07 -22.12 43.73
CA MET A 863 -4.02 -21.09 44.17
C MET A 863 -5.34 -21.14 43.38
N HIS A 864 -5.33 -21.54 42.10
CA HIS A 864 -6.56 -21.72 41.31
C HIS A 864 -7.47 -22.83 41.85
N VAL A 865 -6.90 -23.85 42.52
CA VAL A 865 -7.63 -25.02 43.05
C VAL A 865 -7.91 -24.89 44.56
N ALA A 866 -7.41 -23.84 45.22
CA ALA A 866 -7.66 -23.59 46.63
C ALA A 866 -9.13 -23.19 46.87
N GLY A 867 -9.92 -24.09 47.48
CA GLY A 867 -11.33 -23.88 47.82
C GLY A 867 -11.58 -23.51 49.29
N ARG A 868 -12.85 -23.31 49.65
CA ARG A 868 -13.33 -22.75 50.95
C ARG A 868 -12.96 -23.51 52.23
N GLY A 869 -12.23 -24.63 52.16
CA GLY A 869 -11.81 -25.45 53.30
C GLY A 869 -10.33 -25.34 53.69
N GLY A 870 -9.53 -24.50 53.00
CA GLY A 870 -8.14 -24.20 53.36
C GLY A 870 -7.97 -22.73 53.72
N ASP A 871 -7.01 -22.41 54.60
CA ASP A 871 -6.70 -21.04 54.98
C ASP A 871 -6.48 -20.15 53.75
N LYS A 872 -7.07 -18.95 53.76
CA LYS A 872 -6.89 -17.93 52.70
C LYS A 872 -5.46 -17.38 52.77
N GLU A 873 -4.53 -18.16 52.24
CA GLU A 873 -3.12 -17.82 52.27
C GLU A 873 -2.76 -16.84 51.17
N GLY A 874 -1.95 -15.83 51.52
CA GLY A 874 -1.31 -14.96 50.53
C GLY A 874 -0.23 -15.71 49.74
N MET A 875 0.20 -15.12 48.61
CA MET A 875 1.22 -15.70 47.72
C MET A 875 2.50 -16.15 48.47
N GLY A 876 3.01 -15.31 49.37
CA GLY A 876 4.22 -15.62 50.16
C GLY A 876 4.02 -16.73 51.19
N GLN A 877 2.83 -16.80 51.81
CA GLN A 877 2.48 -17.86 52.76
C GLN A 877 2.34 -19.20 52.04
N ALA A 878 1.66 -19.23 50.88
CA ALA A 878 1.52 -20.40 50.05
C ALA A 878 2.89 -20.89 49.51
N MET A 879 3.77 -19.98 49.09
CA MET A 879 5.15 -20.31 48.69
C MET A 879 5.93 -20.95 49.85
N SER A 880 5.91 -20.31 51.03
CA SER A 880 6.58 -20.79 52.24
C SER A 880 6.06 -22.17 52.67
N ARG A 881 4.73 -22.38 52.61
CA ARG A 881 4.11 -23.67 52.89
C ARG A 881 4.60 -24.77 51.96
N ILE A 882 4.66 -24.52 50.65
CA ILE A 882 5.15 -25.51 49.67
C ILE A 882 6.61 -25.88 49.96
N ILE A 883 7.47 -24.88 50.22
CA ILE A 883 8.88 -25.13 50.55
C ILE A 883 9.02 -25.92 51.85
N ARG A 884 8.23 -25.59 52.87
CA ARG A 884 8.28 -26.26 54.18
C ARG A 884 7.74 -27.69 54.13
N GLU A 885 6.67 -27.93 53.38
CA GLU A 885 5.97 -29.23 53.36
C GLU A 885 6.47 -30.18 52.26
N GLU A 886 6.99 -29.65 51.15
CA GLU A 886 7.37 -30.43 49.97
C GLU A 886 8.80 -30.17 49.50
N GLY A 887 9.51 -29.23 50.14
CA GLY A 887 10.84 -28.81 49.73
C GLY A 887 10.86 -28.00 48.44
N TRP A 888 12.06 -27.62 48.01
CA TRP A 888 12.28 -26.91 46.74
C TRP A 888 11.81 -27.71 45.51
N ALA A 889 11.86 -29.04 45.58
CA ALA A 889 11.36 -29.91 44.52
C ALA A 889 9.83 -29.78 44.31
N GLY A 890 9.07 -29.44 45.36
CA GLY A 890 7.63 -29.18 45.27
C GLY A 890 7.27 -28.02 44.33
N LEU A 891 8.14 -27.01 44.24
CA LEU A 891 7.96 -25.86 43.34
C LEU A 891 8.16 -26.19 41.87
N TYR A 892 8.89 -27.27 41.57
CA TYR A 892 9.23 -27.71 40.22
C TYR A 892 8.41 -28.91 39.74
N ARG A 893 7.38 -29.30 40.49
CA ARG A 893 6.54 -30.46 40.15
C ARG A 893 5.79 -30.23 38.84
N GLY A 894 5.84 -31.21 37.95
CA GLY A 894 5.25 -31.12 36.60
C GLY A 894 6.14 -30.42 35.56
N ILE A 895 7.38 -30.04 35.88
CA ILE A 895 8.26 -29.31 34.94
C ILE A 895 8.61 -30.16 33.72
N GLY A 896 8.83 -31.47 33.88
CA GLY A 896 9.12 -32.39 32.77
C GLY A 896 8.04 -32.34 31.69
N PRO A 897 6.79 -32.71 32.00
CA PRO A 897 5.67 -32.60 31.06
C PRO A 897 5.49 -31.19 30.49
N LYS A 898 5.73 -30.14 31.29
CA LYS A 898 5.58 -28.75 30.83
C LYS A 898 6.68 -28.33 29.84
N VAL A 899 7.92 -28.72 30.07
CA VAL A 899 9.06 -28.46 29.19
C VAL A 899 8.90 -29.25 27.90
N THR A 900 8.59 -30.55 28.00
CA THR A 900 8.28 -31.40 26.83
C THR A 900 7.13 -30.82 26.02
N GLN A 901 6.06 -30.37 26.69
CA GLN A 901 4.95 -29.68 26.05
C GLN A 901 5.43 -28.44 25.30
N SER A 902 6.24 -27.59 25.92
CA SER A 902 6.72 -26.35 25.33
C SER A 902 7.54 -26.59 24.05
N VAL A 903 8.43 -27.60 24.08
CA VAL A 903 9.27 -27.99 22.93
C VAL A 903 8.41 -28.60 21.82
N LEU A 904 7.53 -29.55 22.15
CA LEU A 904 6.66 -30.20 21.17
C LEU A 904 5.66 -29.21 20.56
N THR A 905 5.13 -28.27 21.35
CA THR A 905 4.23 -27.22 20.83
C THR A 905 4.95 -26.34 19.82
N ALA A 906 6.23 -26.01 20.05
CA ALA A 906 7.00 -25.22 19.10
C ALA A 906 7.30 -26.01 17.81
N ALA A 907 7.64 -27.30 17.94
CA ALA A 907 7.88 -28.17 16.79
C ALA A 907 6.61 -28.41 15.95
N PHE A 908 5.49 -28.74 16.60
CA PHE A 908 4.20 -28.92 15.95
C PHE A 908 3.65 -27.62 15.36
N LEU A 909 3.86 -26.48 16.03
CA LEU A 909 3.44 -25.20 15.50
C LEU A 909 4.12 -24.93 14.17
N PHE A 910 5.43 -25.21 14.07
CA PHE A 910 6.17 -25.04 12.83
C PHE A 910 5.68 -26.02 11.75
N ALA A 911 5.58 -27.31 12.07
CA ALA A 911 5.12 -28.33 11.13
C ALA A 911 3.69 -28.11 10.61
N PHE A 912 2.75 -27.75 11.51
CA PHE A 912 1.37 -27.46 11.11
C PHE A 912 1.23 -26.12 10.45
N LYS A 913 2.00 -25.10 10.83
CA LYS A 913 2.02 -23.84 10.12
C LYS A 913 2.43 -24.08 8.66
N ASP A 914 3.50 -24.82 8.41
CA ASP A 914 3.98 -25.09 7.04
C ASP A 914 2.97 -25.94 6.24
N ALA A 915 2.41 -26.99 6.85
CA ALA A 915 1.43 -27.86 6.20
C ALA A 915 0.09 -27.17 5.94
N LEU A 916 -0.43 -26.40 6.91
CA LEU A 916 -1.65 -25.61 6.75
C LEU A 916 -1.42 -24.50 5.73
N TYR A 917 -0.28 -23.83 5.75
CA TYR A 917 0.07 -22.83 4.74
C TYR A 917 0.06 -23.44 3.33
N ALA A 918 0.76 -24.57 3.12
CA ALA A 918 0.76 -25.27 1.84
C ALA A 918 -0.64 -25.72 1.38
N GLN A 919 -1.48 -26.22 2.29
CA GLN A 919 -2.86 -26.57 1.97
C GLN A 919 -3.76 -25.36 1.70
N THR A 920 -3.56 -24.25 2.41
CA THR A 920 -4.32 -23.02 2.19
C THR A 920 -4.00 -22.46 0.80
N VAL A 921 -2.74 -22.55 0.37
CA VAL A 921 -2.29 -22.21 -0.98
C VAL A 921 -2.92 -23.16 -2.03
N LEU A 922 -2.93 -24.48 -1.81
CA LEU A 922 -3.52 -25.45 -2.74
C LEU A 922 -5.06 -25.35 -2.84
N ILE A 923 -5.75 -25.14 -1.73
CA ILE A 923 -7.21 -24.95 -1.70
C ILE A 923 -7.56 -23.64 -2.36
N ARG A 924 -6.74 -22.60 -2.19
CA ARG A 924 -6.87 -21.33 -2.91
C ARG A 924 -6.71 -21.52 -4.42
N GLN A 925 -5.68 -22.25 -4.87
CA GLN A 925 -5.50 -22.62 -6.27
C GLN A 925 -6.68 -23.44 -6.81
N LYS A 926 -7.25 -24.36 -6.01
CA LYS A 926 -8.44 -25.13 -6.41
C LYS A 926 -9.74 -24.33 -6.36
N ALA A 927 -9.89 -23.39 -5.45
CA ALA A 927 -11.05 -22.52 -5.34
C ALA A 927 -11.03 -21.45 -6.43
N SER A 928 -9.85 -20.93 -6.81
CA SER A 928 -9.68 -20.14 -8.02
C SER A 928 -9.98 -20.98 -9.25
N LEU A 929 -9.48 -22.22 -9.36
CA LEU A 929 -9.83 -23.14 -10.46
C LEU A 929 -11.34 -23.49 -10.51
N LYS A 930 -12.04 -23.55 -9.37
CA LYS A 930 -13.48 -23.88 -9.31
C LYS A 930 -14.37 -22.65 -9.48
N ALA A 931 -13.87 -21.46 -9.14
CA ALA A 931 -14.48 -20.16 -9.49
C ALA A 931 -14.21 -19.80 -10.97
N LEU A 932 -13.11 -20.30 -11.55
CA LEU A 932 -12.84 -20.29 -13.00
C LEU A 932 -13.69 -21.30 -13.77
N ALA A 933 -14.29 -22.29 -13.10
CA ALA A 933 -15.11 -23.36 -13.71
C ALA A 933 -16.62 -23.17 -13.52
N LYS A 934 -17.06 -22.10 -12.86
CA LYS A 934 -18.47 -21.82 -12.55
C LYS A 934 -18.80 -20.43 -13.06
#